data_AF-A0A2E4EMB0-F1
#
_entry.id   AF-A0A2E4EMB0-F1
#
_cell.length_a   1.000
_cell.length_b   1.000
_cell.length_c   1.000
_cell.angle_alpha   90.00
_cell.angle_beta   90.00
_cell.angle_gamma   90.00
#
_symmetry.space_group_name_H-M   'P 1'
#
loop_
_entity.id
_entity.type
_entity.pdbx_description
1 polymer ?
#
loop_
_entity_poly.entity_id
_entity_poly.type
_entity_poly.pdbx_seq_one_letter_code
_entity_poly.pdbx_strand_id
1 'polypeptide(L)'
;MIKRFFIGIAIVFAPFLSIYGQEQPADSSSEANDEFVDENVSSSSDDEEVSDFRPIIGLNGGMLTYFGDISTGHNANTVFTSNLAMDFSASFPLKRSFYITFKALYGKASANERDVDKNRNFQSQITNFGLAISYNFNHFLSEKRVLDPYIHAGFDAMIFNSKTDLYDVNGSQYHYWSDGRIRDREETPENLNTAKELNRDYEYETDFRRSNVSGAGYYEKFSFAIPVGAGVNMRLSHRMHVKLGATYMFLLTDKLDGVSSDAKGIYEGNSQNDALLYTHLGLSFDLSKRSGSIDTGETDGISNAELAAMTTGDTDFDGVRDLDDECPKTPHGVEVDEKGCPFDEDNDGVPDYRDKELGTDSSAVVDSNGIALTDEQLERIYLRFLDSNGVFAYYEDTIYTSELPSRRAERKKYSVQVAADSLTNEQAQNLIDEGELKTVKDGDEQALLVGDYKSIDEAIAADKELKSKGIATRAIVEETATGKVVNADIKGVFVGDASGPGYESKPGTVFRVQVGAFRNKPDPKYFKGMEVVGVKNADGITRYYAGNYKSYDEAANARKDLKNAGYGDCMIKAFDEEGANVPSAGSDVKIPPANVSPSGSGSSRDKSKVRFKVQLGSYQEAIPMEDFNKFVKLGDVKSEKGLDGLTRYFVGDFATMEEAEAFKNQLQSNGIPDAFIAGEYDGKTIPSEDAIDILNQ
;
A
#
# COMPACT_ATOMS: atom_id res chain seq x y z
N MET A 1 1.65 41.15 18.18
CA MET A 1 2.55 40.27 18.95
C MET A 1 3.50 39.42 18.09
N ILE A 2 3.25 39.25 16.78
CA ILE A 2 4.04 38.38 15.89
C ILE A 2 5.33 39.04 15.33
N LYS A 3 5.42 40.39 15.34
CA LYS A 3 6.62 41.13 14.91
C LYS A 3 7.86 40.98 15.81
N ARG A 4 7.71 40.50 17.06
CA ARG A 4 8.84 40.31 18.00
C ARG A 4 9.46 38.91 17.98
N PHE A 5 8.83 37.95 17.30
CA PHE A 5 9.36 36.59 17.18
C PHE A 5 10.33 36.44 15.99
N PHE A 6 10.18 37.27 14.95
CA PHE A 6 11.02 37.22 13.73
C PHE A 6 12.42 37.84 13.90
N ILE A 7 12.64 38.68 14.90
CA ILE A 7 13.98 39.24 15.20
C ILE A 7 14.84 38.23 16.00
N GLY A 8 14.21 37.23 16.63
CA GLY A 8 14.92 36.20 17.42
C GLY A 8 15.58 35.09 16.59
N ILE A 9 15.08 34.81 15.38
CA ILE A 9 15.61 33.71 14.54
C ILE A 9 16.73 34.19 13.61
N ALA A 10 16.79 35.48 13.27
CA ALA A 10 17.85 36.05 12.45
C ALA A 10 19.20 36.26 13.18
N ILE A 11 19.23 36.17 14.51
CA ILE A 11 20.43 36.43 15.33
C ILE A 11 21.17 35.14 15.74
N VAL A 12 20.61 33.95 15.46
CA VAL A 12 21.25 32.66 15.82
C VAL A 12 22.08 32.05 14.66
N PHE A 13 22.03 32.62 13.45
CA PHE A 13 22.75 32.09 12.27
C PHE A 13 23.86 32.99 11.69
N ALA A 14 24.36 33.93 12.48
CA ALA A 14 25.57 34.70 12.16
C ALA A 14 26.57 34.57 13.32
N PRO A 15 27.36 33.48 13.38
CA PRO A 15 28.69 33.56 12.77
C PRO A 15 29.27 32.19 12.35
N PHE A 16 29.41 31.91 11.05
CA PHE A 16 30.40 30.93 10.54
C PHE A 16 30.69 31.24 9.06
N LEU A 17 31.15 32.47 8.80
CA LEU A 17 31.66 32.87 7.49
C LEU A 17 32.68 33.99 7.72
N SER A 18 33.88 33.58 8.12
CA SER A 18 35.14 34.30 7.92
C SER A 18 36.27 33.45 8.49
N ILE A 19 37.20 33.02 7.64
CA ILE A 19 38.65 33.25 7.76
C ILE A 19 39.33 32.71 6.48
N TYR A 20 39.90 33.66 5.71
CA TYR A 20 41.12 33.65 4.89
C TYR A 20 41.41 32.51 3.89
N GLY A 21 41.95 32.74 2.69
CA GLY A 21 42.54 33.96 2.11
C GLY A 21 43.10 33.66 0.71
N GLN A 22 43.28 34.71 -0.09
CA GLN A 22 43.86 34.76 -1.45
C GLN A 22 45.29 34.16 -1.49
N GLU A 23 45.86 33.68 -2.61
CA GLU A 23 46.17 34.41 -3.86
C GLU A 23 46.73 33.44 -4.96
N GLN A 24 47.05 33.99 -6.13
CA GLN A 24 47.20 33.45 -7.50
C GLN A 24 48.48 32.60 -7.85
N PRO A 25 48.62 32.05 -9.08
CA PRO A 25 49.35 30.80 -9.40
C PRO A 25 50.73 30.99 -10.07
N ALA A 26 51.55 29.93 -10.13
CA ALA A 26 52.68 29.82 -11.07
C ALA A 26 53.14 28.36 -11.33
N ASP A 27 52.94 27.94 -12.58
CA ASP A 27 53.86 27.28 -13.53
C ASP A 27 54.77 26.07 -13.19
N SER A 28 54.63 25.06 -14.07
CA SER A 28 55.61 24.22 -14.77
C SER A 28 56.67 23.36 -14.05
N SER A 29 56.68 22.07 -14.48
CA SER A 29 57.84 21.18 -14.76
C SER A 29 58.69 20.72 -13.57
N SER A 30 59.33 19.55 -13.52
CA SER A 30 59.37 18.29 -14.27
C SER A 30 60.38 17.38 -13.52
N GLU A 31 60.38 16.08 -13.81
CA GLU A 31 61.50 15.13 -13.61
C GLU A 31 61.75 14.49 -12.22
N ALA A 32 61.19 13.28 -12.07
CA ALA A 32 61.90 11.99 -12.06
C ALA A 32 63.29 11.86 -11.36
N ASN A 33 63.38 11.05 -10.29
CA ASN A 33 63.97 9.69 -10.30
C ASN A 33 64.32 9.12 -8.89
N ASP A 34 64.12 7.79 -8.81
CA ASP A 34 64.85 6.73 -8.09
C ASP A 34 64.78 6.53 -6.56
N GLU A 35 64.05 5.46 -6.20
CA GLU A 35 64.43 4.28 -5.39
C GLU A 35 65.43 4.44 -4.21
N PHE A 36 64.99 4.12 -2.98
CA PHE A 36 65.34 2.88 -2.27
C PHE A 36 64.62 2.78 -0.89
N VAL A 37 64.50 1.53 -0.43
CA VAL A 37 63.64 0.94 0.63
C VAL A 37 64.21 1.12 2.06
N ASP A 38 63.38 1.45 3.07
CA ASP A 38 63.05 0.58 4.24
C ASP A 38 62.23 1.24 5.38
N GLU A 39 61.30 0.42 5.90
CA GLU A 39 60.70 0.32 7.25
C GLU A 39 60.00 1.50 7.98
N ASN A 40 58.66 1.35 8.07
CA ASN A 40 57.78 1.45 9.25
C ASN A 40 58.06 2.52 10.32
N VAL A 41 57.27 3.61 10.28
CA VAL A 41 56.64 4.17 11.50
C VAL A 41 55.23 4.64 11.17
N SER A 42 54.27 4.11 11.93
CA SER A 42 52.87 4.48 11.99
C SER A 42 52.62 6.00 12.09
N SER A 43 51.76 6.53 11.22
CA SER A 43 50.89 7.65 11.58
C SER A 43 49.52 7.44 10.93
N SER A 44 48.61 6.99 11.79
CA SER A 44 47.16 7.11 11.76
C SER A 44 46.54 8.04 10.72
N SER A 45 45.60 7.45 9.96
CA SER A 45 44.29 7.99 9.62
C SER A 45 44.24 9.38 8.99
N ASP A 46 44.20 9.39 7.66
CA ASP A 46 43.31 10.28 6.91
C ASP A 46 42.77 9.45 5.74
N ASP A 47 41.70 8.70 6.01
CA ASP A 47 40.85 8.18 4.93
C ASP A 47 40.26 9.42 4.23
N GLU A 48 40.85 9.81 3.10
CA GLU A 48 40.18 10.71 2.17
C GLU A 48 38.90 10.03 1.68
N GLU A 49 37.78 10.32 2.35
CA GLU A 49 36.44 10.02 1.86
C GLU A 49 36.30 10.66 0.47
N VAL A 50 36.44 9.84 -0.57
CA VAL A 50 36.00 10.19 -1.92
C VAL A 50 34.49 10.46 -1.81
N SER A 51 34.14 11.73 -1.68
CA SER A 51 32.77 12.23 -1.57
C SER A 51 31.95 11.70 -2.74
N ASP A 52 31.10 10.70 -2.48
CA ASP A 52 30.20 10.11 -3.46
C ASP A 52 29.07 11.11 -3.81
N PHE A 53 29.39 12.09 -4.67
CA PHE A 53 28.51 13.19 -5.06
C PHE A 53 27.41 12.70 -6.03
N ARG A 54 26.46 11.92 -5.52
CA ARG A 54 25.34 11.41 -6.34
C ARG A 54 24.02 12.01 -5.88
N PRO A 55 23.27 12.65 -6.78
CA PRO A 55 22.03 13.31 -6.41
C PRO A 55 20.88 12.33 -6.28
N ILE A 56 19.94 12.70 -5.41
CA ILE A 56 18.58 12.19 -5.46
C ILE A 56 17.82 13.07 -6.44
N ILE A 57 17.37 12.49 -7.54
CA ILE A 57 16.60 13.20 -8.57
C ILE A 57 15.12 12.99 -8.30
N GLY A 58 14.35 14.07 -8.26
CA GLY A 58 12.90 14.03 -8.06
C GLY A 58 12.15 14.73 -9.18
N LEU A 59 11.03 14.14 -9.59
CA LEU A 59 10.03 14.76 -10.45
C LEU A 59 8.70 14.72 -9.70
N ASN A 60 8.13 15.89 -9.40
CA ASN A 60 6.84 15.97 -8.73
C ASN A 60 5.83 16.79 -9.55
N GLY A 61 4.57 16.39 -9.43
CA GLY A 61 3.41 17.06 -10.00
C GLY A 61 2.48 17.46 -8.86
N GLY A 62 1.86 18.61 -8.98
CA GLY A 62 1.11 19.18 -7.86
C GLY A 62 0.20 20.32 -8.26
N MET A 63 -0.43 20.90 -7.25
CA MET A 63 -1.35 22.02 -7.36
C MET A 63 -0.69 23.28 -6.80
N LEU A 64 -0.84 24.39 -7.51
CA LEU A 64 -0.31 25.70 -7.15
C LEU A 64 -1.47 26.63 -6.79
N THR A 65 -1.65 26.85 -5.49
CA THR A 65 -2.73 27.65 -4.92
C THR A 65 -2.27 29.07 -4.66
N TYR A 66 -3.07 30.05 -5.12
CA TYR A 66 -2.81 31.46 -4.91
C TYR A 66 -3.41 32.01 -3.62
N PHE A 67 -2.66 32.89 -2.95
CA PHE A 67 -3.10 33.70 -1.83
C PHE A 67 -2.65 35.14 -2.02
N GLY A 68 -3.60 36.06 -2.06
CA GLY A 68 -3.33 37.50 -2.11
C GLY A 68 -4.64 38.28 -2.19
N ASP A 69 -4.65 39.39 -2.93
CA ASP A 69 -5.75 40.35 -2.93
C ASP A 69 -7.01 39.86 -3.67
N ILE A 70 -6.86 39.16 -4.80
CA ILE A 70 -8.00 38.52 -5.48
C ILE A 70 -8.40 37.26 -4.68
N SER A 71 -9.68 37.15 -4.31
CA SER A 71 -10.23 36.07 -3.45
C SER A 71 -9.97 36.28 -1.95
N THR A 72 -10.22 37.50 -1.45
CA THR A 72 -10.19 37.79 -0.02
C THR A 72 -11.22 36.94 0.74
N GLY A 73 -10.76 36.17 1.73
CA GLY A 73 -11.60 35.28 2.55
C GLY A 73 -11.32 33.79 2.45
N HIS A 74 -10.30 33.37 1.68
CA HIS A 74 -9.77 31.98 1.60
C HIS A 74 -10.78 30.88 1.16
N ASN A 75 -12.04 31.20 0.91
CA ASN A 75 -13.08 30.20 0.64
C ASN A 75 -13.09 29.67 -0.81
N ALA A 76 -12.45 30.34 -1.77
CA ALA A 76 -12.48 29.93 -3.18
C ALA A 76 -11.20 29.25 -3.69
N ASN A 77 -10.05 29.50 -3.05
CA ASN A 77 -8.76 28.95 -3.49
C ASN A 77 -8.41 27.72 -2.65
N THR A 78 -8.96 26.56 -3.04
CA THR A 78 -8.64 25.27 -2.44
C THR A 78 -7.58 24.55 -3.27
N VAL A 79 -6.89 23.58 -2.66
CA VAL A 79 -5.91 22.75 -3.36
C VAL A 79 -6.53 22.04 -4.58
N PHE A 80 -7.81 21.65 -4.51
CA PHE A 80 -8.50 20.93 -5.59
C PHE A 80 -9.04 21.81 -6.72
N THR A 81 -9.19 23.12 -6.48
CA THR A 81 -9.61 24.11 -7.48
C THR A 81 -8.43 24.89 -8.05
N SER A 82 -7.21 24.52 -7.67
CA SER A 82 -5.96 25.19 -8.05
C SER A 82 -5.39 24.65 -9.36
N ASN A 83 -4.39 25.34 -9.90
CA ASN A 83 -3.79 25.01 -11.18
C ASN A 83 -2.66 23.99 -11.04
N LEU A 84 -2.46 23.16 -12.07
CA LEU A 84 -1.37 22.19 -12.11
C LEU A 84 0.00 22.89 -12.23
N ALA A 85 0.98 22.37 -11.49
CA ALA A 85 2.37 22.74 -11.58
C ALA A 85 3.27 21.50 -11.44
N MET A 86 4.44 21.55 -12.06
CA MET A 86 5.45 20.49 -12.00
C MET A 86 6.74 21.04 -11.44
N ASP A 87 7.45 20.25 -10.66
CA ASP A 87 8.80 20.56 -10.24
C ASP A 87 9.78 19.42 -10.52
N PHE A 88 10.97 19.82 -10.92
CA PHE A 88 12.16 18.98 -10.95
C PHE A 88 13.05 19.36 -9.78
N SER A 89 13.62 18.37 -9.10
CA SER A 89 14.54 18.60 -8.00
C SER A 89 15.76 17.70 -8.06
N ALA A 90 16.92 18.25 -7.71
CA ALA A 90 18.16 17.51 -7.51
C ALA A 90 18.66 17.79 -6.09
N SER A 91 18.67 16.77 -5.24
CA SER A 91 19.08 16.88 -3.84
C SER A 91 20.43 16.20 -3.61
N PHE A 92 21.36 16.91 -3.00
CA PHE A 92 22.69 16.41 -2.67
C PHE A 92 22.81 16.32 -1.13
N PRO A 93 23.17 15.16 -0.58
CA PRO A 93 23.40 15.03 0.86
C PRO A 93 24.64 15.83 1.26
N LEU A 94 24.50 16.75 2.21
CA LEU A 94 25.62 17.45 2.85
C LEU A 94 26.12 16.69 4.08
N LYS A 95 25.19 16.13 4.84
CA LYS A 95 25.40 15.25 6.00
C LYS A 95 24.26 14.24 6.06
N ARG A 96 24.36 13.24 6.93
CA ARG A 96 23.32 12.23 7.15
C ARG A 96 21.89 12.78 7.35
N SER A 97 21.76 14.03 7.84
CA SER A 97 20.46 14.68 8.01
C SER A 97 20.15 15.92 7.20
N PHE A 98 21.11 16.43 6.42
CA PHE A 98 20.92 17.66 5.68
C PHE A 98 21.17 17.42 4.20
N TYR A 99 20.26 17.92 3.38
CA TYR A 99 20.41 17.97 1.93
C TYR A 99 20.39 19.41 1.45
N ILE A 100 21.20 19.70 0.44
CA ILE A 100 21.00 20.86 -0.40
C ILE A 100 20.19 20.45 -1.63
N THR A 101 19.11 21.16 -1.92
CA THR A 101 18.18 20.83 -3.00
C THR A 101 18.09 21.99 -3.97
N PHE A 102 18.41 21.72 -5.22
CA PHE A 102 18.10 22.60 -6.34
C PHE A 102 16.73 22.22 -6.88
N LYS A 103 15.87 23.21 -7.11
CA LYS A 103 14.50 23.02 -7.62
C LYS A 103 14.26 23.89 -8.84
N ALA A 104 13.51 23.36 -9.80
CA ALA A 104 12.96 24.11 -10.91
C ALA A 104 11.46 23.81 -10.98
N LEU A 105 10.62 24.81 -10.69
CA LEU A 105 9.16 24.68 -10.72
C LEU A 105 8.62 25.46 -11.92
N TYR A 106 7.66 24.86 -12.62
CA TYR A 106 6.93 25.48 -13.71
C TYR A 106 5.44 25.21 -13.55
N GLY A 107 4.63 26.26 -13.61
CA GLY A 107 3.20 26.12 -13.43
C GLY A 107 2.42 27.39 -13.76
N LYS A 108 1.13 27.36 -13.44
CA LYS A 108 0.25 28.52 -13.51
C LYS A 108 -0.40 28.73 -12.15
N ALA A 109 -0.77 29.96 -11.83
CA ALA A 109 -1.67 30.29 -10.74
C ALA A 109 -2.75 31.21 -11.29
N SER A 110 -3.99 31.04 -10.85
CA SER A 110 -5.12 31.85 -11.28
C SER A 110 -6.10 32.03 -10.14
N ALA A 111 -6.85 33.12 -10.18
CA ALA A 111 -7.99 33.31 -9.31
C ALA A 111 -9.05 34.16 -10.01
N ASN A 112 -10.28 34.03 -9.53
CA ASN A 112 -11.41 34.82 -9.98
C ASN A 112 -12.11 35.39 -8.75
N GLU A 113 -12.50 36.64 -8.83
CA GLU A 113 -13.30 37.34 -7.83
C GLU A 113 -14.48 37.98 -8.53
N ARG A 114 -15.65 37.75 -7.92
CA ARG A 114 -16.91 38.29 -8.40
C ARG A 114 -17.66 38.91 -7.24
N ASP A 115 -17.81 40.22 -7.30
CA ASP A 115 -18.59 41.05 -6.39
C ASP A 115 -19.43 42.04 -7.22
N VAL A 116 -20.39 42.71 -6.57
CA VAL A 116 -21.28 43.70 -7.19
C VAL A 116 -20.46 44.81 -7.85
N ASP A 117 -19.40 45.28 -7.17
CA ASP A 117 -18.58 46.41 -7.62
C ASP A 117 -17.22 45.99 -8.21
N LYS A 118 -16.82 44.73 -8.05
CA LYS A 118 -15.49 44.23 -8.43
C LYS A 118 -15.59 42.89 -9.15
N ASN A 119 -15.20 42.88 -10.42
CA ASN A 119 -15.11 41.66 -11.22
C ASN A 119 -13.68 41.55 -11.72
N ARG A 120 -12.88 40.73 -11.04
CA ARG A 120 -11.43 40.60 -11.29
C ARG A 120 -11.08 39.16 -11.55
N ASN A 121 -10.14 38.94 -12.45
CA ASN A 121 -9.59 37.63 -12.72
C ASN A 121 -8.14 37.77 -13.14
N PHE A 122 -7.36 36.73 -12.93
CA PHE A 122 -6.01 36.66 -13.48
C PHE A 122 -5.55 35.24 -13.69
N GLN A 123 -4.57 35.09 -14.57
CA GLN A 123 -3.75 33.90 -14.70
C GLN A 123 -2.30 34.30 -14.89
N SER A 124 -1.44 33.77 -14.03
CA SER A 124 -0.01 34.00 -14.01
C SER A 124 0.74 32.73 -14.30
N GLN A 125 1.54 32.74 -15.36
CA GLN A 125 2.51 31.68 -15.62
C GLN A 125 3.74 31.93 -14.76
N ILE A 126 4.19 30.91 -14.04
CA ILE A 126 5.24 31.02 -13.01
C ILE A 126 6.34 30.02 -13.30
N THR A 127 7.58 30.49 -13.24
CA THR A 127 8.79 29.68 -13.31
C THR A 127 9.69 30.05 -12.14
N ASN A 128 9.97 29.10 -11.25
CA ASN A 128 10.88 29.30 -10.12
C ASN A 128 12.14 28.46 -10.29
N PHE A 129 13.28 29.06 -9.95
CA PHE A 129 14.55 28.36 -9.74
C PHE A 129 14.97 28.55 -8.29
N GLY A 130 14.97 27.46 -7.53
CA GLY A 130 15.09 27.46 -6.08
C GLY A 130 16.32 26.75 -5.57
N LEU A 131 16.88 27.28 -4.49
CA LEU A 131 17.86 26.60 -3.64
C LEU A 131 17.26 26.42 -2.25
N ALA A 132 17.22 25.20 -1.73
CA ALA A 132 16.67 24.90 -0.41
C ALA A 132 17.59 23.99 0.39
N ILE A 133 17.58 24.16 1.72
CA ILE A 133 18.18 23.22 2.66
C ILE A 133 17.06 22.39 3.26
N SER A 134 17.20 21.07 3.20
CA SER A 134 16.22 20.11 3.72
C SER A 134 16.79 19.34 4.92
N TYR A 135 15.97 19.15 5.96
CA TYR A 135 16.30 18.37 7.15
C TYR A 135 15.36 17.17 7.29
N ASN A 136 15.90 15.95 7.43
CA ASN A 136 15.14 14.68 7.36
C ASN A 136 14.90 13.97 8.70
N PHE A 137 15.24 14.60 9.84
CA PHE A 137 15.07 14.05 11.19
C PHE A 137 15.71 12.66 11.45
N ASN A 138 16.62 12.18 10.59
CA ASN A 138 17.20 10.84 10.70
C ASN A 138 17.87 10.56 12.06
N HIS A 139 18.35 11.59 12.76
CA HIS A 139 18.98 11.44 14.08
C HIS A 139 18.00 11.01 15.18
N PHE A 140 16.70 11.29 15.02
CA PHE A 140 15.68 10.99 16.04
C PHE A 140 14.83 9.76 15.70
N LEU A 141 14.87 9.31 14.45
CA LEU A 141 13.94 8.32 13.91
C LEU A 141 14.67 7.00 13.62
N SER A 142 14.04 5.86 13.92
CA SER A 142 14.60 4.53 13.68
C SER A 142 14.95 4.27 12.22
N GLU A 143 16.02 3.53 11.94
CA GLU A 143 16.49 3.26 10.56
C GLU A 143 15.56 2.38 9.71
N LYS A 144 14.77 1.51 10.34
CA LYS A 144 13.86 0.54 9.68
C LYS A 144 12.48 1.10 9.28
N ARG A 145 12.35 2.41 9.11
CA ARG A 145 11.07 3.06 8.82
C ARG A 145 10.78 3.16 7.32
N VAL A 146 9.49 3.16 6.99
CA VAL A 146 8.98 3.34 5.60
C VAL A 146 8.79 4.82 5.26
N LEU A 147 8.54 5.66 6.27
CA LEU A 147 8.24 7.09 6.11
C LEU A 147 9.41 7.94 6.62
N ASP A 148 9.89 8.85 5.77
CA ASP A 148 10.96 9.81 6.05
C ASP A 148 10.40 11.23 5.99
N PRO A 149 9.97 11.80 7.14
CA PRO A 149 9.53 13.19 7.17
C PRO A 149 10.72 14.13 6.91
N TYR A 150 10.45 15.24 6.23
CA TYR A 150 11.42 16.30 6.03
C TYR A 150 10.77 17.68 6.11
N ILE A 151 11.56 18.65 6.53
CA ILE A 151 11.26 20.07 6.38
C ILE A 151 12.32 20.71 5.49
N HIS A 152 11.97 21.81 4.83
CA HIS A 152 12.92 22.59 4.05
C HIS A 152 12.59 24.08 4.08
N ALA A 153 13.63 24.89 3.94
CA ALA A 153 13.52 26.32 3.71
C ALA A 153 14.56 26.73 2.68
N GLY A 154 14.26 27.76 1.89
CA GLY A 154 15.12 28.15 0.79
C GLY A 154 14.89 29.55 0.26
N PHE A 155 15.38 29.76 -0.95
CA PHE A 155 15.27 31.00 -1.71
C PHE A 155 15.07 30.68 -3.18
N ASP A 156 14.04 31.30 -3.77
CA ASP A 156 13.64 31.11 -5.16
C ASP A 156 13.84 32.40 -5.95
N ALA A 157 14.47 32.29 -7.12
CA ALA A 157 14.37 33.26 -8.19
C ALA A 157 13.12 32.95 -9.02
N MET A 158 12.16 33.87 -9.04
CA MET A 158 10.86 33.68 -9.67
C MET A 158 10.71 34.58 -10.89
N ILE A 159 10.20 34.02 -11.98
CA ILE A 159 9.75 34.75 -13.15
C ILE A 159 8.25 34.50 -13.30
N PHE A 160 7.47 35.56 -13.40
CA PHE A 160 6.03 35.45 -13.57
C PHE A 160 5.50 36.33 -14.71
N ASN A 161 4.39 35.90 -15.30
CA ASN A 161 3.72 36.63 -16.37
C ASN A 161 2.20 36.63 -16.15
N SER A 162 1.69 37.74 -15.62
CA SER A 162 0.30 37.91 -15.26
C SER A 162 -0.53 38.44 -16.42
N LYS A 163 -1.67 37.81 -16.65
CA LYS A 163 -2.67 38.21 -17.64
C LYS A 163 -4.08 38.19 -17.05
N THR A 164 -4.99 38.97 -17.62
CA THR A 164 -6.42 39.01 -17.33
C THR A 164 -7.23 38.69 -18.58
N ASP A 165 -8.42 38.15 -18.37
CA ASP A 165 -9.44 37.81 -19.36
C ASP A 165 -10.51 38.93 -19.36
N LEU A 166 -10.60 39.65 -20.48
CA LEU A 166 -11.46 40.85 -20.64
C LEU A 166 -12.37 40.80 -21.87
N TYR A 167 -12.06 39.96 -22.85
CA TYR A 167 -12.77 39.90 -24.13
C TYR A 167 -13.24 38.48 -24.44
N ASP A 168 -14.35 38.36 -25.16
CA ASP A 168 -14.80 37.10 -25.73
C ASP A 168 -14.00 36.72 -27.00
N VAL A 169 -14.25 35.50 -27.49
CA VAL A 169 -13.69 34.98 -28.75
C VAL A 169 -13.90 35.89 -29.97
N ASN A 170 -14.93 36.76 -29.94
CA ASN A 170 -15.24 37.72 -31.00
C ASN A 170 -14.63 39.11 -30.78
N GLY A 171 -13.89 39.31 -29.69
CA GLY A 171 -13.29 40.58 -29.29
C GLY A 171 -14.24 41.55 -28.58
N SER A 172 -15.42 41.09 -28.15
CA SER A 172 -16.38 41.87 -27.38
C SER A 172 -15.98 41.91 -25.91
N GLN A 173 -15.89 43.10 -25.33
CA GLN A 173 -15.50 43.25 -23.93
C GLN A 173 -16.59 42.74 -22.98
N TYR A 174 -16.19 42.09 -21.89
CA TYR A 174 -17.11 41.67 -20.85
C TYR A 174 -17.58 42.84 -19.99
N HIS A 175 -18.89 42.99 -19.88
CA HIS A 175 -19.54 43.87 -18.91
C HIS A 175 -20.38 43.05 -17.95
N TYR A 176 -20.03 43.09 -16.67
CA TYR A 176 -20.72 42.36 -15.61
C TYR A 176 -21.90 43.17 -15.10
N TRP A 177 -23.10 42.61 -15.18
CA TRP A 177 -24.33 43.27 -14.74
C TRP A 177 -24.73 42.82 -13.33
N SER A 178 -25.53 43.66 -12.66
CA SER A 178 -26.06 43.41 -11.31
C SER A 178 -26.93 42.15 -11.21
N ASP A 179 -27.49 41.68 -12.33
CA ASP A 179 -28.26 40.43 -12.44
C ASP A 179 -27.39 39.16 -12.44
N GLY A 180 -26.07 39.30 -12.39
CA GLY A 180 -25.14 38.19 -12.41
C GLY A 180 -24.84 37.66 -13.82
N ARG A 181 -25.29 38.30 -14.89
CA ARG A 181 -24.94 37.95 -16.27
C ARG A 181 -23.78 38.80 -16.78
N ILE A 182 -23.17 38.32 -17.86
CA ILE A 182 -22.11 39.03 -18.59
C ILE A 182 -22.68 39.42 -19.94
N ARG A 183 -22.46 40.66 -20.37
CA ARG A 183 -22.99 41.19 -21.63
C ARG A 183 -21.95 41.97 -22.42
N ASP A 184 -22.26 42.23 -23.69
CA ASP A 184 -21.41 42.96 -24.63
C ASP A 184 -21.42 44.49 -24.46
N ARG A 185 -22.21 45.01 -23.52
CA ARG A 185 -22.35 46.45 -23.22
C ARG A 185 -22.61 46.71 -21.74
N GLU A 186 -22.29 47.92 -21.28
CA GLU A 186 -22.55 48.38 -19.92
C GLU A 186 -24.04 48.38 -19.54
N GLU A 187 -24.31 48.18 -18.26
CA GLU A 187 -25.64 48.21 -17.67
C GLU A 187 -26.18 49.65 -17.61
N THR A 188 -26.78 50.08 -18.72
CA THR A 188 -27.47 51.38 -18.83
C THR A 188 -28.93 51.18 -19.21
N PRO A 189 -29.83 52.13 -18.86
CA PRO A 189 -31.25 52.03 -19.23
C PRO A 189 -31.48 51.85 -20.74
N GLU A 190 -30.59 52.40 -21.58
CA GLU A 190 -30.65 52.29 -23.04
C GLU A 190 -30.28 50.89 -23.54
N ASN A 191 -29.41 50.19 -22.81
CA ASN A 191 -28.86 48.88 -23.20
C ASN A 191 -29.67 47.69 -22.70
N LEU A 192 -30.68 47.90 -21.83
CA LEU A 192 -31.45 46.82 -21.18
C LEU A 192 -32.01 45.78 -22.17
N ASN A 193 -32.48 46.23 -23.33
CA ASN A 193 -33.12 45.39 -24.34
C ASN A 193 -32.24 45.09 -25.57
N THR A 194 -31.06 45.69 -25.67
CA THR A 194 -30.18 45.59 -26.85
C THR A 194 -28.86 44.88 -26.55
N ALA A 195 -28.44 44.82 -25.29
CA ALA A 195 -27.25 44.11 -24.86
C ALA A 195 -27.41 42.59 -25.05
N LYS A 196 -26.38 41.96 -25.64
CA LYS A 196 -26.32 40.52 -25.85
C LYS A 196 -25.57 39.87 -24.70
N GLU A 197 -26.09 38.73 -24.26
CA GLU A 197 -25.42 37.90 -23.25
C GLU A 197 -24.17 37.25 -23.83
N LEU A 198 -23.08 37.29 -23.06
CA LEU A 198 -21.77 36.73 -23.38
C LEU A 198 -21.42 35.64 -22.36
N ASN A 199 -20.61 34.68 -22.79
CA ASN A 199 -19.99 33.68 -21.92
C ASN A 199 -18.48 33.90 -21.94
N ARG A 200 -17.83 33.72 -20.78
CA ARG A 200 -16.36 33.72 -20.72
C ARG A 200 -15.82 32.51 -21.47
N ASP A 201 -14.80 32.74 -22.28
CA ASP A 201 -14.00 31.69 -22.91
C ASP A 201 -12.77 31.29 -22.07
N TYR A 202 -12.44 32.06 -21.02
CA TYR A 202 -11.32 31.82 -20.10
C TYR A 202 -9.96 31.81 -20.79
N GLU A 203 -9.86 32.44 -21.96
CA GLU A 203 -8.58 32.78 -22.55
C GLU A 203 -8.07 34.05 -21.85
N TYR A 204 -6.79 34.07 -21.49
CA TYR A 204 -6.19 35.23 -20.80
C TYR A 204 -5.29 35.96 -21.78
N GLU A 205 -5.87 36.86 -22.56
CA GLU A 205 -5.25 37.59 -23.67
C GLU A 205 -4.54 38.87 -23.23
N THR A 206 -5.03 39.52 -22.18
CA THR A 206 -4.58 40.86 -21.81
C THR A 206 -3.44 40.80 -20.78
N ASP A 207 -2.21 41.13 -21.19
CA ASP A 207 -1.03 41.23 -20.29
C ASP A 207 -1.13 42.51 -19.44
N PHE A 208 -1.17 42.37 -18.11
CA PHE A 208 -1.32 43.49 -17.17
C PHE A 208 -0.25 44.56 -17.37
N ARG A 209 0.99 44.12 -17.51
CA ARG A 209 2.17 44.99 -17.61
C ARG A 209 2.20 45.78 -18.92
N ARG A 210 1.79 45.17 -20.03
CA ARG A 210 1.79 45.82 -21.36
C ARG A 210 0.57 46.71 -21.60
N SER A 211 -0.60 46.27 -21.15
CA SER A 211 -1.86 47.00 -21.34
C SER A 211 -2.02 48.15 -20.34
N ASN A 212 -1.33 48.07 -19.19
CA ASN A 212 -1.54 48.96 -18.05
C ASN A 212 -3.00 49.01 -17.59
N VAL A 213 -3.74 47.90 -17.74
CA VAL A 213 -5.17 47.83 -17.37
C VAL A 213 -5.39 48.05 -15.87
N SER A 214 -4.43 47.68 -15.03
CA SER A 214 -4.49 47.93 -13.58
C SER A 214 -4.14 49.37 -13.19
N GLY A 215 -3.59 50.18 -14.10
CA GLY A 215 -3.13 51.53 -13.81
C GLY A 215 -1.84 51.62 -12.97
N ALA A 216 -1.24 50.49 -12.59
CA ALA A 216 0.01 50.39 -11.82
C ALA A 216 1.29 50.69 -12.64
N GLY A 217 1.14 50.84 -13.96
CA GLY A 217 2.25 51.03 -14.89
C GLY A 217 2.98 49.72 -15.20
N TYR A 218 4.15 49.87 -15.80
CA TYR A 218 5.02 48.75 -16.14
C TYR A 218 5.81 48.28 -14.91
N TYR A 219 5.91 46.97 -14.71
CA TYR A 219 6.67 46.33 -13.64
C TYR A 219 7.53 45.17 -14.17
N GLU A 220 8.56 44.79 -13.43
CA GLU A 220 9.44 43.68 -13.80
C GLU A 220 8.79 42.32 -13.56
N LYS A 221 9.04 41.36 -14.46
CA LYS A 221 8.54 39.97 -14.35
C LYS A 221 9.35 39.12 -13.37
N PHE A 222 10.52 39.60 -12.99
CA PHE A 222 11.44 38.91 -12.11
C PHE A 222 11.23 39.37 -10.67
N SER A 223 11.15 38.41 -9.75
CA SER A 223 11.07 38.64 -8.32
C SER A 223 11.74 37.48 -7.58
N PHE A 224 11.69 37.53 -6.25
CA PHE A 224 12.17 36.46 -5.39
C PHE A 224 11.04 35.89 -4.55
N ALA A 225 11.22 34.67 -4.05
CA ALA A 225 10.33 34.07 -3.08
C ALA A 225 11.11 33.30 -2.01
N ILE A 226 10.52 33.15 -0.83
CA ILE A 226 11.07 32.35 0.25
C ILE A 226 10.18 31.12 0.39
N PRO A 227 10.58 29.95 -0.15
CA PRO A 227 9.88 28.70 0.08
C PRO A 227 10.16 28.16 1.48
N VAL A 228 9.11 27.79 2.19
CA VAL A 228 9.16 27.01 3.43
C VAL A 228 8.17 25.87 3.30
N GLY A 229 8.61 24.65 3.53
CA GLY A 229 7.75 23.49 3.32
C GLY A 229 8.11 22.28 4.15
N ALA A 230 7.19 21.34 4.16
CA ALA A 230 7.33 20.07 4.84
C ALA A 230 6.77 18.95 3.95
N GLY A 231 7.24 17.74 4.16
CA GLY A 231 6.77 16.58 3.42
C GLY A 231 7.22 15.27 4.02
N VAL A 232 6.85 14.19 3.34
CA VAL A 232 7.20 12.83 3.71
C VAL A 232 7.65 12.09 2.46
N ASN A 233 8.81 11.43 2.54
CA ASN A 233 9.23 10.47 1.53
C ASN A 233 8.84 9.06 1.99
N MET A 234 8.05 8.36 1.18
CA MET A 234 7.68 6.96 1.40
C MET A 234 8.62 6.06 0.60
N ARG A 235 9.35 5.17 1.28
CA ARG A 235 10.26 4.22 0.63
C ARG A 235 9.46 3.13 -0.07
N LEU A 236 9.47 3.11 -1.41
CA LEU A 236 8.95 1.99 -2.20
C LEU A 236 10.01 0.91 -2.42
N SER A 237 11.25 1.33 -2.64
CA SER A 237 12.42 0.46 -2.75
C SER A 237 13.63 1.14 -2.13
N HIS A 238 14.80 0.51 -2.21
CA HIS A 238 16.06 1.08 -1.74
C HIS A 238 16.51 2.33 -2.53
N ARG A 239 15.93 2.58 -3.71
CA ARG A 239 16.28 3.72 -4.56
C ARG A 239 15.10 4.58 -4.97
N MET A 240 13.87 4.09 -4.79
CA MET A 240 12.67 4.79 -5.22
C MET A 240 11.84 5.20 -4.02
N HIS A 241 11.55 6.50 -3.96
CA HIS A 241 10.67 7.06 -2.94
C HIS A 241 9.52 7.82 -3.59
N VAL A 242 8.32 7.60 -3.07
CA VAL A 242 7.18 8.48 -3.35
C VAL A 242 7.29 9.68 -2.42
N LYS A 243 7.23 10.88 -2.97
CA LYS A 243 7.37 12.13 -2.23
C LYS A 243 6.04 12.84 -2.17
N LEU A 244 5.53 13.06 -0.96
CA LEU A 244 4.40 13.94 -0.70
C LEU A 244 4.93 15.20 0.00
N GLY A 245 4.49 16.39 -0.40
CA GLY A 245 4.95 17.62 0.23
C GLY A 245 4.05 18.82 0.00
N ALA A 246 4.19 19.81 0.87
CA ALA A 246 3.55 21.11 0.79
C ALA A 246 4.62 22.20 1.02
N THR A 247 4.72 23.14 0.09
CA THR A 247 5.67 24.25 0.12
C THR A 247 4.92 25.56 0.01
N TYR A 248 4.96 26.37 1.07
CA TYR A 248 4.43 27.73 1.06
C TYR A 248 5.53 28.69 0.62
N MET A 249 5.28 29.45 -0.43
CA MET A 249 6.20 30.40 -1.04
C MET A 249 5.70 31.80 -0.71
N PHE A 250 6.43 32.48 0.18
CA PHE A 250 6.22 33.90 0.43
C PHE A 250 6.84 34.69 -0.71
N LEU A 251 6.04 35.38 -1.53
CA LEU A 251 6.58 36.16 -2.63
C LEU A 251 7.10 37.50 -2.12
N LEU A 252 8.13 38.03 -2.78
CA LEU A 252 8.66 39.37 -2.52
C LEU A 252 8.04 40.39 -3.49
N THR A 253 6.81 40.12 -3.95
CA THR A 253 6.05 40.98 -4.85
C THR A 253 4.55 40.94 -4.51
N ASP A 254 3.90 42.07 -4.73
CA ASP A 254 2.46 42.34 -4.59
C ASP A 254 1.87 42.63 -5.98
N LYS A 255 2.24 41.82 -6.97
CA LYS A 255 1.93 42.12 -8.40
C LYS A 255 1.63 40.87 -9.20
N LEU A 256 1.56 39.72 -8.53
CA LEU A 256 1.36 38.45 -9.20
C LEU A 256 0.00 38.42 -9.88
N ASP A 257 -1.02 39.05 -9.30
CA ASP A 257 -2.40 39.02 -9.78
C ASP A 257 -2.84 40.31 -10.50
N GLY A 258 -1.96 41.32 -10.55
CA GLY A 258 -2.23 42.63 -11.15
C GLY A 258 -3.01 43.57 -10.24
N VAL A 259 -3.34 43.17 -9.02
CA VAL A 259 -3.90 43.98 -7.94
C VAL A 259 -2.77 44.34 -6.99
N SER A 260 -2.65 45.62 -6.65
CA SER A 260 -1.52 46.10 -5.86
C SER A 260 -1.80 47.48 -5.26
N SER A 261 -1.00 47.87 -4.28
CA SER A 261 -1.11 49.21 -3.67
C SER A 261 -0.83 50.39 -4.62
N ASP A 262 -0.14 50.16 -5.74
CA ASP A 262 0.14 51.17 -6.77
C ASP A 262 -0.83 51.13 -7.97
N ALA A 263 -1.72 50.13 -8.02
CA ALA A 263 -2.80 50.04 -8.99
C ALA A 263 -3.94 51.03 -8.68
N LYS A 264 -4.88 51.18 -9.63
CA LYS A 264 -5.97 52.16 -9.55
C LYS A 264 -7.31 51.53 -9.91
N GLY A 265 -8.39 52.15 -9.44
CA GLY A 265 -9.76 51.74 -9.76
C GLY A 265 -10.07 50.38 -9.15
N ILE A 266 -10.68 49.47 -9.92
CA ILE A 266 -11.06 48.16 -9.40
C ILE A 266 -9.85 47.29 -9.02
N TYR A 267 -8.67 47.56 -9.57
CA TYR A 267 -7.42 46.84 -9.28
C TYR A 267 -6.63 47.42 -8.10
N GLU A 268 -7.12 48.45 -7.43
CA GLU A 268 -6.50 48.98 -6.21
C GLU A 268 -6.54 47.91 -5.10
N GLY A 269 -5.34 47.52 -4.66
CA GLY A 269 -5.09 46.46 -3.68
C GLY A 269 -4.51 46.98 -2.38
N ASN A 270 -4.10 46.05 -1.52
CA ASN A 270 -3.36 46.41 -0.32
C ASN A 270 -1.83 46.37 -0.62
N SER A 271 -0.96 46.48 0.38
CA SER A 271 0.50 46.48 0.18
C SER A 271 1.18 45.20 0.68
N GLN A 272 0.41 44.14 0.92
CA GLN A 272 0.90 42.85 1.38
C GLN A 272 1.29 42.05 0.17
N ASN A 273 2.49 41.47 0.22
CA ASN A 273 2.93 40.61 -0.87
C ASN A 273 2.04 39.37 -1.01
N ASP A 274 1.99 38.90 -2.24
CA ASP A 274 1.33 37.67 -2.61
C ASP A 274 2.05 36.44 -2.04
N ALA A 275 1.33 35.32 -2.02
CA ALA A 275 1.87 34.03 -1.64
C ALA A 275 1.30 32.90 -2.49
N LEU A 276 2.05 31.80 -2.55
CA LEU A 276 1.66 30.58 -3.26
C LEU A 276 1.83 29.37 -2.35
N LEU A 277 0.95 28.39 -2.44
CA LEU A 277 1.15 27.07 -1.84
C LEU A 277 1.27 26.03 -2.96
N TYR A 278 2.40 25.33 -2.98
CA TYR A 278 2.62 24.20 -3.86
C TYR A 278 2.48 22.89 -3.08
N THR A 279 1.39 22.16 -3.32
CA THR A 279 1.20 20.80 -2.78
C THR A 279 1.48 19.79 -3.87
N HIS A 280 2.36 18.83 -3.62
CA HIS A 280 2.88 17.95 -4.67
C HIS A 280 3.01 16.49 -4.25
N LEU A 281 2.84 15.63 -5.25
CA LEU A 281 3.13 14.21 -5.21
C LEU A 281 4.15 13.91 -6.32
N GLY A 282 5.18 13.14 -6.02
CA GLY A 282 6.18 12.80 -7.03
C GLY A 282 6.95 11.55 -6.73
N LEU A 283 7.84 11.24 -7.66
CA LEU A 283 8.79 10.14 -7.52
C LEU A 283 10.19 10.73 -7.41
N SER A 284 10.96 10.16 -6.51
CA SER A 284 12.38 10.45 -6.40
C SER A 284 13.19 9.16 -6.53
N PHE A 285 14.29 9.27 -7.24
CA PHE A 285 15.23 8.21 -7.52
C PHE A 285 16.58 8.57 -6.91
N ASP A 286 17.04 7.75 -5.99
CA ASP A 286 18.34 7.85 -5.36
C ASP A 286 19.41 7.19 -6.26
N LEU A 287 20.34 8.01 -6.78
CA LEU A 287 21.44 7.56 -7.63
C LEU A 287 22.67 7.13 -6.83
N SER A 288 22.64 7.21 -5.50
CA SER A 288 23.71 6.66 -4.66
C SER A 288 23.88 5.16 -4.94
N LYS A 289 25.13 4.69 -4.99
CA LYS A 289 25.35 3.23 -5.01
C LYS A 289 24.89 2.74 -3.65
N ARG A 290 24.23 1.58 -3.62
CA ARG A 290 24.24 0.78 -2.42
C ARG A 290 25.74 0.55 -2.18
N SER A 291 26.31 1.18 -1.16
CA SER A 291 27.29 0.45 -0.38
C SER A 291 26.50 -0.75 0.09
N GLY A 292 26.52 -1.82 -0.72
CA GLY A 292 26.46 -3.11 -0.10
C GLY A 292 27.61 -3.01 0.86
N SER A 293 27.32 -3.07 2.15
CA SER A 293 28.26 -3.70 3.03
C SER A 293 28.62 -5.03 2.36
N ILE A 294 29.68 -5.04 1.55
CA ILE A 294 30.84 -5.77 1.98
C ILE A 294 31.03 -5.25 3.39
N ASP A 295 30.53 -6.03 4.33
CA ASP A 295 30.91 -5.87 5.70
C ASP A 295 32.43 -5.99 5.67
N THR A 296 33.12 -4.86 5.62
CA THR A 296 34.52 -4.79 6.04
C THR A 296 34.59 -4.65 7.56
N GLY A 297 33.50 -4.98 8.28
CA GLY A 297 33.65 -5.72 9.52
C GLY A 297 34.13 -7.12 9.15
N GLU A 298 35.45 -7.32 9.19
CA GLU A 298 36.10 -8.61 8.93
C GLU A 298 35.64 -9.29 7.62
N THR A 299 35.87 -8.66 6.47
CA THR A 299 36.56 -9.49 5.49
C THR A 299 37.98 -9.56 6.03
N ASP A 300 38.34 -10.68 6.64
CA ASP A 300 39.70 -11.18 6.53
C ASP A 300 40.03 -11.05 5.04
N GLY A 301 40.67 -9.94 4.67
CA GLY A 301 41.27 -9.83 3.36
C GLY A 301 42.18 -11.01 3.32
N ILE A 302 41.85 -11.98 2.45
CA ILE A 302 42.49 -13.29 2.30
C ILE A 302 43.93 -13.12 2.76
N SER A 303 44.24 -13.63 3.96
CA SER A 303 45.55 -13.37 4.55
C SER A 303 46.61 -13.84 3.55
N ASN A 304 47.84 -13.32 3.59
CA ASN A 304 48.89 -13.87 2.71
C ASN A 304 49.04 -15.40 2.85
N ALA A 305 48.57 -15.98 3.97
CA ALA A 305 48.46 -17.43 4.18
C ALA A 305 47.23 -18.08 3.49
N GLU A 306 46.06 -17.44 3.46
CA GLU A 306 44.92 -17.92 2.67
C GLU A 306 45.11 -17.70 1.17
N LEU A 307 45.83 -16.66 0.76
CA LEU A 307 46.16 -16.40 -0.64
C LEU A 307 47.18 -17.42 -1.10
N ALA A 308 48.14 -17.76 -0.22
CA ALA A 308 49.02 -18.91 -0.42
C ALA A 308 48.21 -20.21 -0.51
N ALA A 309 47.26 -20.45 0.41
CA ALA A 309 46.40 -21.64 0.39
C ALA A 309 45.53 -21.75 -0.86
N MET A 310 45.02 -20.64 -1.42
CA MET A 310 44.31 -20.65 -2.70
C MET A 310 45.23 -20.89 -3.90
N THR A 311 46.53 -20.54 -3.80
CA THR A 311 47.52 -20.78 -4.87
C THR A 311 48.23 -22.13 -4.79
N THR A 312 48.10 -22.85 -3.67
CA THR A 312 48.73 -24.16 -3.43
C THR A 312 47.75 -25.23 -2.97
N GLY A 313 46.45 -24.92 -2.89
CA GLY A 313 45.39 -25.82 -2.48
C GLY A 313 45.09 -26.85 -3.57
N ASP A 314 44.75 -28.04 -3.13
CA ASP A 314 44.26 -29.18 -3.92
C ASP A 314 43.10 -29.75 -3.09
N THR A 315 41.88 -29.35 -3.44
CA THR A 315 40.66 -29.51 -2.63
C THR A 315 40.12 -30.94 -2.70
N ASP A 316 40.25 -31.60 -3.86
CA ASP A 316 39.80 -32.98 -4.06
C ASP A 316 40.95 -34.01 -3.98
N PHE A 317 42.18 -33.51 -3.78
CA PHE A 317 43.39 -34.28 -3.51
C PHE A 317 43.77 -35.21 -4.66
N ASP A 318 43.48 -34.81 -5.90
CA ASP A 318 43.82 -35.58 -7.09
C ASP A 318 45.25 -35.33 -7.60
N GLY A 319 45.96 -34.39 -6.97
CA GLY A 319 47.35 -34.04 -7.27
C GLY A 319 47.50 -32.81 -8.17
N VAL A 320 46.39 -32.20 -8.62
CA VAL A 320 46.37 -30.94 -9.36
C VAL A 320 45.86 -29.82 -8.46
N ARG A 321 46.47 -28.64 -8.55
CA ARG A 321 46.09 -27.51 -7.71
C ARG A 321 44.75 -26.95 -8.18
N ASP A 322 43.92 -26.47 -7.26
CA ASP A 322 42.59 -25.90 -7.53
C ASP A 322 42.57 -24.81 -8.62
N LEU A 323 43.68 -24.08 -8.81
CA LEU A 323 43.81 -23.05 -9.85
C LEU A 323 44.12 -23.59 -11.25
N ASP A 324 44.74 -24.77 -11.31
CA ASP A 324 45.16 -25.44 -12.53
C ASP A 324 44.23 -26.62 -12.89
N ASP A 325 43.25 -26.92 -12.03
CA ASP A 325 42.31 -28.02 -12.15
C ASP A 325 41.03 -27.61 -12.93
N GLU A 326 40.83 -28.24 -14.09
CA GLU A 326 39.64 -28.06 -14.94
C GLU A 326 38.45 -28.91 -14.48
N CYS A 327 38.66 -29.89 -13.59
CA CYS A 327 37.70 -30.88 -13.14
C CYS A 327 37.60 -30.95 -11.59
N PRO A 328 37.04 -29.91 -10.92
CA PRO A 328 37.21 -29.61 -9.48
C PRO A 328 36.53 -30.54 -8.45
N LYS A 329 36.30 -31.82 -8.78
CA LYS A 329 35.65 -32.84 -7.92
C LYS A 329 36.09 -34.26 -8.28
N THR A 330 37.31 -34.47 -8.73
CA THR A 330 37.79 -35.81 -9.05
C THR A 330 38.00 -36.61 -7.77
N PRO A 331 37.43 -37.83 -7.64
CA PRO A 331 37.61 -38.61 -6.42
C PRO A 331 39.09 -38.97 -6.18
N HIS A 332 39.60 -38.71 -4.97
CA HIS A 332 40.96 -39.06 -4.58
C HIS A 332 41.31 -40.52 -4.91
N GLY A 333 42.38 -40.69 -5.70
CA GLY A 333 42.91 -41.99 -6.14
C GLY A 333 42.49 -42.44 -7.54
N VAL A 334 41.69 -41.64 -8.25
CA VAL A 334 41.48 -41.77 -9.69
C VAL A 334 42.69 -41.17 -10.43
N GLU A 335 43.17 -41.84 -11.47
CA GLU A 335 44.25 -41.30 -12.30
C GLU A 335 43.71 -40.14 -13.15
N VAL A 336 44.36 -38.98 -13.03
CA VAL A 336 44.01 -37.74 -13.74
C VAL A 336 45.14 -37.29 -14.65
N ASP A 337 44.82 -36.46 -15.64
CA ASP A 337 45.77 -35.80 -16.52
C ASP A 337 46.41 -34.55 -15.88
N GLU A 338 47.23 -33.82 -16.64
CA GLU A 338 47.90 -32.59 -16.18
C GLU A 338 46.94 -31.46 -15.77
N LYS A 339 45.62 -31.62 -16.02
CA LYS A 339 44.57 -30.64 -15.76
C LYS A 339 43.57 -31.10 -14.70
N GLY A 340 43.83 -32.20 -13.99
CA GLY A 340 42.94 -32.74 -12.96
C GLY A 340 41.73 -33.48 -13.51
N CYS A 341 41.68 -33.69 -14.83
CA CYS A 341 40.58 -34.40 -15.45
C CYS A 341 40.87 -35.90 -15.55
N PRO A 342 39.92 -36.76 -15.13
CA PRO A 342 40.05 -38.21 -15.23
C PRO A 342 40.06 -38.67 -16.69
N PHE A 343 40.78 -39.75 -16.98
CA PHE A 343 40.83 -40.31 -18.33
C PHE A 343 39.44 -40.74 -18.83
N ASP A 344 39.19 -40.41 -20.09
CA ASP A 344 38.01 -40.75 -20.89
C ASP A 344 38.54 -41.26 -22.24
N GLU A 345 38.65 -42.58 -22.39
CA GLU A 345 39.32 -43.22 -23.53
C GLU A 345 38.53 -43.02 -24.84
N ASP A 346 37.20 -43.00 -24.77
CA ASP A 346 36.30 -42.89 -25.92
C ASP A 346 35.75 -41.47 -26.17
N ASN A 347 36.03 -40.54 -25.25
CA ASN A 347 35.70 -39.11 -25.30
C ASN A 347 34.19 -38.85 -25.42
N ASP A 348 33.36 -39.70 -24.81
CA ASP A 348 31.91 -39.53 -24.78
C ASP A 348 31.42 -38.54 -23.69
N GLY A 349 32.35 -38.06 -22.84
CA GLY A 349 32.10 -37.10 -21.76
C GLY A 349 31.81 -37.74 -20.40
N VAL A 350 31.88 -39.07 -20.28
CA VAL A 350 31.81 -39.82 -19.03
C VAL A 350 33.17 -40.49 -18.77
N PRO A 351 33.86 -40.15 -17.67
CA PRO A 351 35.18 -40.72 -17.40
C PRO A 351 35.15 -42.25 -17.20
N ASP A 352 36.23 -42.93 -17.57
CA ASP A 352 36.34 -44.41 -17.60
C ASP A 352 35.97 -45.07 -16.26
N TYR A 353 36.23 -44.41 -15.13
CA TYR A 353 35.92 -44.95 -13.80
C TYR A 353 34.41 -44.91 -13.45
N ARG A 354 33.60 -44.15 -14.20
CA ARG A 354 32.14 -44.03 -14.07
C ARG A 354 31.39 -44.57 -15.27
N ASP A 355 32.10 -44.79 -16.35
CA ASP A 355 31.55 -45.34 -17.57
C ASP A 355 31.34 -46.86 -17.43
N LYS A 356 30.15 -47.30 -17.81
CA LYS A 356 29.77 -48.71 -17.86
C LYS A 356 30.03 -49.33 -19.23
N GLU A 357 30.28 -48.53 -20.25
CA GLU A 357 30.49 -48.91 -21.65
C GLU A 357 31.71 -48.18 -22.23
N LEU A 358 32.92 -48.60 -21.81
CA LEU A 358 34.27 -48.05 -22.13
C LEU A 358 34.64 -47.90 -23.63
N GLY A 359 33.73 -48.15 -24.55
CA GLY A 359 33.99 -48.14 -25.99
C GLY A 359 32.79 -47.65 -26.77
N THR A 360 32.13 -46.62 -26.25
CA THR A 360 31.04 -45.93 -26.91
C THR A 360 31.59 -45.11 -28.09
N ASP A 361 30.82 -45.01 -29.17
CA ASP A 361 31.21 -44.15 -30.28
C ASP A 361 31.22 -42.69 -29.79
N SER A 362 32.34 -41.97 -29.94
CA SER A 362 32.50 -40.55 -29.55
C SER A 362 31.40 -39.60 -30.07
N SER A 363 30.57 -40.02 -31.04
CA SER A 363 29.43 -39.27 -31.56
C SER A 363 28.06 -39.67 -30.98
N ALA A 364 28.00 -40.76 -30.21
CA ALA A 364 26.79 -41.22 -29.55
C ALA A 364 26.53 -40.39 -28.28
N VAL A 365 25.26 -40.03 -28.05
CA VAL A 365 24.87 -39.33 -26.83
C VAL A 365 24.68 -40.37 -25.73
N VAL A 366 25.45 -40.29 -24.66
CA VAL A 366 25.37 -41.22 -23.54
C VAL A 366 24.54 -40.70 -22.38
N ASP A 367 24.05 -41.62 -21.54
CA ASP A 367 23.45 -41.28 -20.26
C ASP A 367 24.49 -41.00 -19.16
N SER A 368 24.06 -40.62 -17.96
CA SER A 368 24.96 -40.28 -16.83
C SER A 368 25.88 -41.41 -16.33
N ASN A 369 25.78 -42.62 -16.89
CA ASN A 369 26.63 -43.77 -16.63
C ASN A 369 27.43 -44.21 -17.86
N GLY A 370 27.49 -43.41 -18.93
CA GLY A 370 28.26 -43.70 -20.15
C GLY A 370 27.64 -44.76 -21.08
N ILE A 371 26.35 -45.06 -20.92
CA ILE A 371 25.65 -45.99 -21.82
C ILE A 371 25.05 -45.21 -22.99
N ALA A 372 25.30 -45.66 -24.22
CA ALA A 372 24.76 -45.06 -25.44
C ALA A 372 23.22 -45.04 -25.47
N LEU A 373 22.63 -43.85 -25.66
CA LEU A 373 21.19 -43.70 -25.82
C LEU A 373 20.74 -44.22 -27.18
N THR A 374 19.66 -45.00 -27.20
CA THR A 374 18.99 -45.43 -28.42
C THR A 374 18.22 -44.27 -29.07
N ASP A 375 17.99 -44.36 -30.38
CA ASP A 375 17.19 -43.39 -31.15
C ASP A 375 15.80 -43.13 -30.51
N GLU A 376 15.18 -44.18 -29.96
CA GLU A 376 13.88 -44.12 -29.27
C GLU A 376 13.94 -43.34 -27.94
N GLN A 377 15.06 -43.42 -27.22
CA GLN A 377 15.29 -42.67 -25.99
C GLN A 377 15.58 -41.19 -26.30
N LEU A 378 16.39 -40.92 -27.34
CA LEU A 378 16.65 -39.58 -27.86
C LEU A 378 15.36 -38.89 -28.34
N GLU A 379 14.50 -39.61 -29.06
CA GLU A 379 13.19 -39.10 -29.50
C GLU A 379 12.32 -38.70 -28.30
N ARG A 380 12.30 -39.50 -27.25
CA ARG A 380 11.52 -39.21 -26.03
C ARG A 380 12.03 -37.98 -25.29
N ILE A 381 13.34 -37.78 -25.23
CA ILE A 381 13.96 -36.58 -24.63
C ILE A 381 13.61 -35.34 -25.47
N TYR A 382 13.70 -35.45 -26.79
CA TYR A 382 13.34 -34.38 -27.73
C TYR A 382 11.85 -33.98 -27.64
N LEU A 383 10.94 -34.95 -27.55
CA LEU A 383 9.50 -34.69 -27.39
C LEU A 383 9.17 -33.98 -26.07
N ARG A 384 9.84 -34.34 -24.96
CA ARG A 384 9.68 -33.66 -23.66
C ARG A 384 10.19 -32.22 -23.70
N PHE A 385 11.26 -31.96 -24.45
CA PHE A 385 11.79 -30.61 -24.65
C PHE A 385 10.83 -29.75 -25.49
N LEU A 386 10.21 -30.30 -26.55
CA LEU A 386 9.23 -29.57 -27.36
C LEU A 386 7.94 -29.22 -26.59
N ASP A 387 7.47 -30.10 -25.70
CA ASP A 387 6.31 -29.86 -24.83
C ASP A 387 6.58 -28.72 -23.82
N SER A 388 7.80 -28.64 -23.28
CA SER A 388 8.19 -27.59 -22.33
C SER A 388 8.37 -26.20 -22.96
N ASN A 389 8.61 -26.13 -24.27
CA ASN A 389 8.75 -24.86 -25.01
C ASN A 389 7.43 -24.32 -25.56
N GLY A 390 6.28 -24.96 -25.27
CA GLY A 390 4.96 -24.45 -25.66
C GLY A 390 4.68 -24.42 -27.17
N VAL A 391 5.44 -25.19 -27.97
CA VAL A 391 5.38 -25.15 -29.44
C VAL A 391 4.13 -25.84 -30.01
N PHE A 392 3.40 -26.63 -29.20
CA PHE A 392 2.17 -27.33 -29.61
C PHE A 392 0.88 -26.79 -28.97
N ALA A 393 0.85 -25.52 -28.57
CA ALA A 393 -0.42 -24.83 -28.32
C ALA A 393 -0.94 -24.25 -29.65
N TYR A 394 -1.88 -24.92 -30.30
CA TYR A 394 -2.66 -24.33 -31.38
C TYR A 394 -3.52 -23.20 -30.80
N TYR A 395 -3.25 -21.95 -31.20
CA TYR A 395 -4.15 -20.82 -30.92
C TYR A 395 -5.22 -20.77 -32.02
N GLU A 396 -6.46 -21.14 -31.70
CA GLU A 396 -7.61 -20.77 -32.51
C GLU A 396 -7.99 -19.32 -32.19
N ASP A 397 -7.61 -18.39 -33.07
CA ASP A 397 -8.19 -17.04 -33.09
C ASP A 397 -9.65 -17.12 -33.57
N THR A 398 -10.57 -17.26 -32.62
CA THR A 398 -11.97 -16.91 -32.84
C THR A 398 -12.22 -15.54 -32.22
N ILE A 399 -12.23 -14.51 -33.08
CA ILE A 399 -12.78 -13.20 -32.75
C ILE A 399 -14.30 -13.37 -32.63
N TYR A 400 -14.82 -13.28 -31.40
CA TYR A 400 -16.23 -13.00 -31.15
C TYR A 400 -16.38 -11.51 -30.87
N THR A 401 -16.75 -10.75 -31.90
CA THR A 401 -17.45 -9.48 -31.68
C THR A 401 -18.85 -9.80 -31.16
N SER A 402 -19.22 -9.17 -30.05
CA SER A 402 -20.51 -9.22 -29.32
C SER A 402 -20.79 -10.43 -28.42
N GLU A 403 -21.09 -10.09 -27.16
CA GLU A 403 -21.54 -10.90 -26.00
C GLU A 403 -20.49 -11.81 -25.33
N LEU A 404 -20.01 -11.35 -24.16
CA LEU A 404 -19.25 -12.16 -23.21
C LEU A 404 -20.03 -13.45 -22.92
N PRO A 405 -19.51 -14.65 -23.27
CA PRO A 405 -20.08 -15.87 -22.75
C PRO A 405 -19.74 -15.89 -21.26
N SER A 406 -20.77 -15.87 -20.43
CA SER A 406 -20.65 -16.27 -19.03
C SER A 406 -19.83 -17.55 -18.98
N ARG A 407 -18.67 -17.56 -18.33
CA ARG A 407 -18.09 -18.80 -17.83
C ARG A 407 -19.15 -19.41 -16.93
N ARG A 408 -19.94 -20.33 -17.48
CA ARG A 408 -20.80 -21.18 -16.68
C ARG A 408 -19.82 -22.06 -15.92
N ALA A 409 -19.49 -21.66 -14.69
CA ALA A 409 -18.75 -22.49 -13.77
C ALA A 409 -19.42 -23.87 -13.79
N GLU A 410 -18.64 -24.91 -14.10
CA GLU A 410 -19.13 -26.28 -13.91
C GLU A 410 -19.61 -26.37 -12.46
N ARG A 411 -20.91 -26.64 -12.29
CA ARG A 411 -21.51 -26.69 -10.96
C ARG A 411 -20.88 -27.86 -10.23
N LYS A 412 -20.27 -27.58 -9.07
CA LYS A 412 -19.75 -28.58 -8.13
C LYS A 412 -20.82 -29.65 -7.91
N LYS A 413 -20.46 -30.92 -8.12
CA LYS A 413 -21.36 -32.06 -7.89
C LYS A 413 -21.08 -32.64 -6.50
N TYR A 414 -22.14 -32.79 -5.71
CA TYR A 414 -22.08 -33.38 -4.38
C TYR A 414 -22.69 -34.79 -4.40
N SER A 415 -22.08 -35.72 -3.67
CA SER A 415 -22.57 -37.09 -3.53
C SER A 415 -22.49 -37.54 -2.07
N VAL A 416 -23.28 -38.53 -1.67
CA VAL A 416 -23.24 -39.09 -0.31
C VAL A 416 -22.39 -40.36 -0.32
N GLN A 417 -21.33 -40.39 0.48
CA GLN A 417 -20.48 -41.57 0.61
C GLN A 417 -21.12 -42.58 1.58
N VAL A 418 -21.30 -43.82 1.12
CA VAL A 418 -21.90 -44.91 1.91
C VAL A 418 -20.85 -45.92 2.35
N ALA A 419 -21.05 -46.50 3.52
CA ALA A 419 -20.17 -47.54 4.05
C ALA A 419 -20.49 -48.88 3.36
N ALA A 420 -19.54 -49.43 2.60
CA ALA A 420 -19.71 -50.66 1.83
C ALA A 420 -20.17 -51.87 2.70
N ASP A 421 -19.73 -51.89 3.95
CA ASP A 421 -20.04 -52.88 4.98
C ASP A 421 -21.44 -52.76 5.58
N SER A 422 -22.17 -51.67 5.29
CA SER A 422 -23.50 -51.37 5.83
C SER A 422 -24.67 -51.67 4.89
N LEU A 423 -24.39 -52.03 3.63
CA LEU A 423 -25.40 -52.30 2.61
C LEU A 423 -25.73 -53.80 2.56
N THR A 424 -27.01 -54.15 2.65
CA THR A 424 -27.45 -55.51 2.33
C THR A 424 -27.46 -55.73 0.82
N ASN A 425 -27.32 -56.97 0.35
CA ASN A 425 -27.31 -57.29 -1.08
C ASN A 425 -28.56 -56.77 -1.81
N GLU A 426 -29.73 -56.77 -1.16
CA GLU A 426 -30.99 -56.26 -1.73
C GLU A 426 -30.99 -54.73 -1.84
N GLN A 427 -30.47 -54.01 -0.84
CA GLN A 427 -30.34 -52.54 -0.87
C GLN A 427 -29.30 -52.07 -1.90
N ALA A 428 -28.19 -52.81 -2.05
CA ALA A 428 -27.18 -52.51 -3.06
C ALA A 428 -27.72 -52.71 -4.47
N GLN A 429 -28.49 -53.79 -4.71
CA GLN A 429 -29.09 -54.06 -6.02
C GLN A 429 -30.11 -52.98 -6.42
N ASN A 430 -30.98 -52.56 -5.49
CA ASN A 430 -31.98 -51.51 -5.76
C ASN A 430 -31.33 -50.16 -6.10
N LEU A 431 -30.27 -49.76 -5.41
CA LEU A 431 -29.56 -48.51 -5.69
C LEU A 431 -28.77 -48.54 -7.01
N ILE A 432 -28.34 -49.73 -7.45
CA ILE A 432 -27.74 -49.93 -8.78
C ILE A 432 -28.81 -49.86 -9.87
N ASP A 433 -29.95 -50.49 -9.65
CA ASP A 433 -31.07 -50.51 -10.60
C ASP A 433 -31.72 -49.13 -10.78
N GLU A 434 -31.71 -48.29 -9.74
CA GLU A 434 -32.11 -46.88 -9.76
C GLU A 434 -31.03 -45.96 -10.38
N GLY A 435 -29.82 -46.48 -10.63
CA GLY A 435 -28.71 -45.75 -11.25
C GLY A 435 -28.05 -44.72 -10.33
N GLU A 436 -28.29 -44.80 -9.02
CA GLU A 436 -27.83 -43.81 -8.04
C GLU A 436 -26.49 -44.18 -7.40
N LEU A 437 -26.03 -45.43 -7.53
CA LEU A 437 -24.78 -45.91 -6.93
C LEU A 437 -23.60 -45.90 -7.92
N LYS A 438 -22.53 -45.18 -7.59
CA LYS A 438 -21.27 -45.14 -8.35
C LYS A 438 -20.06 -45.46 -7.46
N THR A 439 -19.05 -46.10 -8.04
CA THR A 439 -17.78 -46.42 -7.34
C THR A 439 -16.66 -45.55 -7.87
N VAL A 440 -15.98 -44.83 -6.99
CA VAL A 440 -14.86 -43.93 -7.34
C VAL A 440 -13.59 -44.38 -6.59
N LYS A 441 -12.44 -44.35 -7.27
CA LYS A 441 -11.14 -44.63 -6.66
C LYS A 441 -10.69 -43.43 -5.82
N ASP A 442 -10.56 -43.63 -4.51
CA ASP A 442 -10.02 -42.64 -3.58
C ASP A 442 -8.68 -43.16 -3.02
N GLY A 443 -7.59 -42.84 -3.72
CA GLY A 443 -6.28 -43.41 -3.42
C GLY A 443 -6.24 -44.92 -3.68
N ASP A 444 -5.88 -45.70 -2.65
CA ASP A 444 -5.82 -47.17 -2.70
C ASP A 444 -7.15 -47.86 -2.31
N GLU A 445 -8.17 -47.09 -1.89
CA GLU A 445 -9.48 -47.60 -1.48
C GLU A 445 -10.59 -47.26 -2.50
N GLN A 446 -11.66 -48.05 -2.52
CA GLN A 446 -12.84 -47.81 -3.35
C GLN A 446 -13.96 -47.18 -2.51
N ALA A 447 -14.37 -45.96 -2.88
CA ALA A 447 -15.49 -45.26 -2.25
C ALA A 447 -16.78 -45.52 -3.04
N LEU A 448 -17.84 -45.96 -2.36
CA LEU A 448 -19.19 -46.01 -2.92
C LEU A 448 -19.90 -44.69 -2.64
N LEU A 449 -20.42 -44.08 -3.71
CA LEU A 449 -21.11 -42.79 -3.68
C LEU A 449 -22.54 -42.96 -4.20
N VAL A 450 -23.48 -42.31 -3.54
CA VAL A 450 -24.90 -42.29 -3.91
C VAL A 450 -25.30 -40.87 -4.34
N GLY A 451 -25.84 -40.77 -5.56
CA GLY A 451 -26.45 -39.56 -6.13
C GLY A 451 -25.47 -38.50 -6.67
N ASP A 452 -25.97 -37.66 -7.58
CA ASP A 452 -25.27 -36.52 -8.20
C ASP A 452 -26.06 -35.22 -7.95
N TYR A 453 -25.84 -34.60 -6.78
CA TYR A 453 -26.62 -33.44 -6.33
C TYR A 453 -25.93 -32.12 -6.70
N LYS A 454 -26.73 -31.11 -7.08
CA LYS A 454 -26.21 -29.81 -7.55
C LYS A 454 -26.01 -28.81 -6.42
N SER A 455 -26.60 -29.07 -5.26
CA SER A 455 -26.44 -28.28 -4.04
C SER A 455 -26.15 -29.19 -2.85
N ILE A 456 -25.49 -28.63 -1.83
CA ILE A 456 -25.18 -29.37 -0.61
C ILE A 456 -26.46 -29.70 0.18
N ASP A 457 -27.50 -28.85 0.08
CA ASP A 457 -28.78 -29.05 0.75
C ASP A 457 -29.53 -30.26 0.21
N GLU A 458 -29.49 -30.47 -1.11
CA GLU A 458 -30.03 -31.67 -1.76
C GLU A 458 -29.29 -32.93 -1.31
N ALA A 459 -27.96 -32.87 -1.20
CA ALA A 459 -27.15 -33.99 -0.72
C ALA A 459 -27.41 -34.31 0.77
N ILE A 460 -27.67 -33.30 1.61
CA ILE A 460 -28.04 -33.47 3.02
C ILE A 460 -29.42 -34.12 3.15
N ALA A 461 -30.39 -33.71 2.32
CA ALA A 461 -31.72 -34.31 2.32
C ALA A 461 -31.65 -35.80 1.93
N ALA A 462 -30.87 -36.13 0.89
CA ALA A 462 -30.63 -37.50 0.47
C ALA A 462 -29.89 -38.34 1.54
N ASP A 463 -28.87 -37.76 2.20
CA ASP A 463 -28.17 -38.40 3.33
C ASP A 463 -29.14 -38.77 4.47
N LYS A 464 -30.08 -37.88 4.80
CA LYS A 464 -31.11 -38.12 5.80
C LYS A 464 -32.09 -39.22 5.37
N GLU A 465 -32.46 -39.24 4.10
CA GLU A 465 -33.33 -40.27 3.54
C GLU A 465 -32.66 -41.66 3.58
N LEU A 466 -31.39 -41.75 3.16
CA LEU A 466 -30.61 -42.99 3.19
C LEU A 466 -30.47 -43.53 4.63
N LYS A 467 -30.20 -42.65 5.60
CA LYS A 467 -30.19 -43.02 7.02
C LYS A 467 -31.55 -43.53 7.51
N SER A 468 -32.65 -42.90 7.07
CA SER A 468 -34.01 -43.35 7.42
C SER A 468 -34.35 -44.72 6.82
N LYS A 469 -33.75 -45.08 5.68
CA LYS A 469 -33.82 -46.39 5.04
C LYS A 469 -32.84 -47.42 5.66
N GLY A 470 -32.13 -47.05 6.73
CA GLY A 470 -31.21 -47.92 7.46
C GLY A 470 -29.82 -48.09 6.83
N ILE A 471 -29.45 -47.23 5.87
CA ILE A 471 -28.15 -47.26 5.19
C ILE A 471 -27.21 -46.31 5.93
N ALA A 472 -26.05 -46.81 6.37
CA ALA A 472 -25.08 -45.98 7.10
C ALA A 472 -24.23 -45.18 6.11
N THR A 473 -24.27 -43.85 6.24
CA THR A 473 -23.48 -42.93 5.43
C THR A 473 -22.28 -42.41 6.22
N ARG A 474 -21.18 -42.11 5.52
CA ARG A 474 -19.91 -41.67 6.10
C ARG A 474 -19.71 -40.16 6.01
N ALA A 475 -19.95 -39.58 4.85
CA ALA A 475 -19.75 -38.15 4.61
C ALA A 475 -20.48 -37.68 3.34
N ILE A 476 -20.70 -36.37 3.25
CA ILE A 476 -21.07 -35.71 1.98
C ILE A 476 -19.77 -35.23 1.34
N VAL A 477 -19.59 -35.57 0.07
CA VAL A 477 -18.33 -35.37 -0.63
C VAL A 477 -18.52 -34.59 -1.92
N GLU A 478 -17.53 -33.77 -2.27
CA GLU A 478 -17.44 -33.05 -3.53
C GLU A 478 -16.48 -33.81 -4.47
N GLU A 479 -16.93 -34.10 -5.68
CA GLU A 479 -16.10 -34.75 -6.70
C GLU A 479 -15.33 -33.69 -7.50
N THR A 480 -14.01 -33.79 -7.50
CA THR A 480 -13.14 -32.88 -8.27
C THR A 480 -13.01 -33.34 -9.72
N ALA A 481 -12.64 -32.43 -10.64
CA ALA A 481 -12.49 -32.74 -12.08
C ALA A 481 -11.49 -33.87 -12.40
N THR A 482 -10.64 -34.24 -11.45
CA THR A 482 -9.66 -35.34 -11.54
C THR A 482 -10.22 -36.69 -11.01
N GLY A 483 -11.50 -36.74 -10.61
CA GLY A 483 -12.14 -37.93 -10.02
C GLY A 483 -11.77 -38.19 -8.55
N LYS A 484 -11.15 -37.22 -7.87
CA LYS A 484 -10.76 -37.33 -6.46
C LYS A 484 -11.87 -36.81 -5.55
N VAL A 485 -12.16 -37.55 -4.48
CA VAL A 485 -13.25 -37.28 -3.54
C VAL A 485 -12.71 -36.45 -2.36
N VAL A 486 -13.39 -35.36 -2.01
CA VAL A 486 -13.05 -34.52 -0.83
C VAL A 486 -14.29 -34.23 0.02
N ASN A 487 -14.15 -34.23 1.35
CA ASN A 487 -15.26 -33.91 2.25
C ASN A 487 -15.78 -32.49 2.05
N ALA A 488 -17.10 -32.35 1.89
CA ALA A 488 -17.75 -31.05 1.74
C ALA A 488 -17.74 -30.29 3.08
N ASP A 489 -17.31 -29.03 3.06
CA ASP A 489 -17.13 -28.17 4.25
C ASP A 489 -18.50 -27.66 4.75
N ILE A 490 -19.15 -28.40 5.67
CA ILE A 490 -20.43 -28.01 6.29
C ILE A 490 -20.13 -27.08 7.48
N LYS A 491 -20.18 -25.76 7.26
CA LYS A 491 -20.05 -24.71 8.31
C LYS A 491 -21.31 -23.82 8.22
N GLY A 492 -22.12 -23.52 9.24
CA GLY A 492 -21.90 -23.28 10.67
C GLY A 492 -22.00 -21.77 10.96
N VAL A 493 -23.20 -21.24 11.29
CA VAL A 493 -23.49 -19.79 11.48
C VAL A 493 -23.71 -19.41 12.96
N PHE A 494 -23.36 -18.18 13.33
CA PHE A 494 -23.27 -17.60 14.69
C PHE A 494 -24.62 -17.16 15.30
N VAL A 495 -24.85 -17.45 16.59
CA VAL A 495 -25.97 -16.91 17.40
C VAL A 495 -25.41 -15.86 18.38
N GLY A 496 -25.96 -14.63 18.35
CA GLY A 496 -25.51 -13.49 19.15
C GLY A 496 -25.68 -13.61 20.68
N ASP A 497 -25.32 -12.53 21.39
CA ASP A 497 -24.90 -12.39 22.80
C ASP A 497 -25.87 -12.82 23.95
N ALA A 498 -26.72 -13.84 23.77
CA ALA A 498 -27.60 -14.33 24.83
C ALA A 498 -26.94 -15.37 25.76
N SER A 499 -25.76 -15.08 26.31
CA SER A 499 -25.17 -15.92 27.38
C SER A 499 -24.26 -15.13 28.33
N GLY A 500 -24.89 -14.50 29.33
CA GLY A 500 -24.22 -13.95 30.51
C GLY A 500 -24.40 -14.84 31.75
N PRO A 501 -23.60 -14.63 32.80
CA PRO A 501 -23.70 -15.38 34.06
C PRO A 501 -25.11 -15.22 34.67
N GLY A 502 -25.77 -16.33 34.98
CA GLY A 502 -27.11 -16.35 35.60
C GLY A 502 -28.29 -16.65 34.68
N TYR A 503 -28.07 -16.95 33.40
CA TYR A 503 -29.14 -17.38 32.47
C TYR A 503 -29.19 -18.92 32.34
N GLU A 504 -30.38 -19.51 32.50
CA GLU A 504 -30.60 -20.91 32.13
C GLU A 504 -30.47 -21.07 30.61
N SER A 505 -29.45 -21.83 30.18
CA SER A 505 -29.22 -22.13 28.76
C SER A 505 -30.34 -23.00 28.20
N LYS A 506 -30.82 -22.69 27.00
CA LYS A 506 -31.78 -23.53 26.28
C LYS A 506 -31.21 -24.96 26.12
N PRO A 507 -32.06 -26.02 26.23
CA PRO A 507 -31.63 -27.40 25.95
C PRO A 507 -30.97 -27.49 24.56
N GLY A 508 -29.79 -28.11 24.48
CA GLY A 508 -29.01 -28.22 23.22
C GLY A 508 -27.98 -27.10 23.00
N THR A 509 -27.73 -26.23 23.99
CA THR A 509 -26.66 -25.22 23.91
C THR A 509 -25.32 -25.80 24.38
N VAL A 510 -24.28 -25.67 23.56
CA VAL A 510 -22.90 -26.06 23.87
C VAL A 510 -22.00 -24.83 23.97
N PHE A 511 -21.22 -24.73 25.05
CA PHE A 511 -20.24 -23.66 25.24
C PHE A 511 -18.83 -24.13 24.89
N ARG A 512 -18.06 -23.28 24.22
CA ARG A 512 -16.64 -23.53 23.89
C ARG A 512 -15.79 -22.30 24.16
N VAL A 513 -14.51 -22.49 24.44
CA VAL A 513 -13.57 -21.40 24.72
C VAL A 513 -12.70 -21.12 23.50
N GLN A 514 -12.77 -19.93 22.93
CA GLN A 514 -11.90 -19.48 21.85
C GLN A 514 -10.46 -19.35 22.38
N VAL A 515 -9.51 -20.02 21.72
CA VAL A 515 -8.09 -20.04 22.10
C VAL A 515 -7.18 -19.31 21.10
N GLY A 516 -7.69 -18.98 19.90
CA GLY A 516 -6.97 -18.17 18.93
C GLY A 516 -7.78 -17.85 17.68
N ALA A 517 -7.37 -16.83 16.94
CA ALA A 517 -7.99 -16.41 15.68
C ALA A 517 -6.89 -16.08 14.66
N PHE A 518 -6.85 -16.81 13.54
CA PHE A 518 -5.75 -16.73 12.59
C PHE A 518 -6.25 -16.58 11.16
N ARG A 519 -5.55 -15.74 10.37
CA ARG A 519 -5.79 -15.60 8.92
C ARG A 519 -5.30 -16.81 8.13
N ASN A 520 -4.18 -17.40 8.56
CA ASN A 520 -3.59 -18.60 7.98
C ASN A 520 -3.63 -19.74 9.02
N LYS A 521 -3.67 -21.00 8.58
CA LYS A 521 -3.68 -22.16 9.48
C LYS A 521 -2.43 -22.12 10.39
N PRO A 522 -2.57 -22.01 11.71
CA PRO A 522 -1.44 -21.99 12.63
C PRO A 522 -0.77 -23.38 12.70
N ASP A 523 0.51 -23.39 13.09
CA ASP A 523 1.24 -24.64 13.36
C ASP A 523 0.52 -25.43 14.49
N PRO A 524 0.25 -26.74 14.32
CA PRO A 524 -0.37 -27.58 15.35
C PRO A 524 0.30 -27.49 16.74
N LYS A 525 1.61 -27.19 16.81
CA LYS A 525 2.35 -27.00 18.07
C LYS A 525 1.83 -25.84 18.91
N TYR A 526 1.17 -24.85 18.31
CA TYR A 526 0.57 -23.72 19.00
C TYR A 526 -0.48 -24.16 20.05
N PHE A 527 -1.23 -25.22 19.75
CA PHE A 527 -2.29 -25.71 20.63
C PHE A 527 -1.76 -26.67 21.71
N LYS A 528 -0.45 -26.88 21.83
CA LYS A 528 0.19 -27.72 22.88
C LYS A 528 -0.50 -29.10 23.05
N GLY A 529 -0.95 -29.71 21.95
CA GLY A 529 -1.64 -31.01 21.95
C GLY A 529 -3.13 -30.98 22.32
N MET A 530 -3.73 -29.80 22.47
CA MET A 530 -5.14 -29.61 22.77
C MET A 530 -6.01 -29.78 21.53
N GLU A 531 -7.13 -30.49 21.69
CA GLU A 531 -8.12 -30.64 20.63
C GLU A 531 -8.87 -29.31 20.42
N VAL A 532 -8.80 -28.80 19.19
CA VAL A 532 -9.40 -27.51 18.81
C VAL A 532 -10.22 -27.64 17.53
N VAL A 533 -11.31 -26.89 17.46
CA VAL A 533 -12.17 -26.80 16.27
C VAL A 533 -12.04 -25.43 15.65
N GLY A 534 -11.65 -25.39 14.36
CA GLY A 534 -11.50 -24.17 13.58
C GLY A 534 -12.76 -23.81 12.82
N VAL A 535 -13.39 -22.69 13.17
CA VAL A 535 -14.54 -22.13 12.45
C VAL A 535 -14.07 -20.98 11.58
N LYS A 536 -14.23 -21.10 10.26
CA LYS A 536 -13.88 -20.06 9.30
C LYS A 536 -15.09 -19.15 9.09
N ASN A 537 -14.94 -17.89 9.46
CA ASN A 537 -16.02 -16.90 9.30
C ASN A 537 -15.92 -16.20 7.94
N ALA A 538 -16.98 -15.49 7.54
CA ALA A 538 -17.05 -14.72 6.29
C ALA A 538 -16.03 -13.56 6.20
N ASP A 539 -15.38 -13.23 7.33
CA ASP A 539 -14.26 -12.30 7.43
C ASP A 539 -12.92 -12.89 6.94
N GLY A 540 -12.88 -14.20 6.63
CA GLY A 540 -11.67 -14.91 6.20
C GLY A 540 -10.75 -15.33 7.34
N ILE A 541 -11.15 -15.14 8.59
CA ILE A 541 -10.38 -15.51 9.79
C ILE A 541 -10.92 -16.85 10.31
N THR A 542 -10.02 -17.79 10.59
CA THR A 542 -10.36 -19.05 11.25
C THR A 542 -10.18 -18.89 12.76
N ARG A 543 -11.27 -18.97 13.51
CA ARG A 543 -11.29 -18.94 14.98
C ARG A 543 -11.25 -20.36 15.52
N TYR A 544 -10.33 -20.64 16.43
CA TYR A 544 -10.12 -21.95 17.03
C TYR A 544 -10.72 -21.98 18.43
N TYR A 545 -11.56 -22.98 18.69
CA TYR A 545 -12.26 -23.19 19.96
C TYR A 545 -11.84 -24.50 20.60
N ALA A 546 -11.61 -24.48 21.91
CA ALA A 546 -11.26 -25.62 22.74
C ALA A 546 -12.41 -26.00 23.67
N GLY A 547 -12.57 -27.31 23.87
CA GLY A 547 -13.55 -27.90 24.78
C GLY A 547 -14.99 -27.88 24.28
N ASN A 548 -15.84 -28.60 25.01
CA ASN A 548 -17.28 -28.73 24.81
C ASN A 548 -17.92 -28.78 26.19
N TYR A 549 -18.48 -27.67 26.65
CA TYR A 549 -19.01 -27.49 28.01
C TYR A 549 -20.52 -27.34 27.97
N LYS A 550 -21.22 -27.98 28.90
CA LYS A 550 -22.69 -27.94 28.94
C LYS A 550 -23.22 -26.72 29.68
N SER A 551 -22.37 -26.04 30.44
CA SER A 551 -22.71 -24.81 31.16
C SER A 551 -21.65 -23.73 30.97
N TYR A 552 -22.09 -22.48 31.12
CA TYR A 552 -21.19 -21.33 31.06
C TYR A 552 -20.14 -21.37 32.19
N ASP A 553 -20.50 -21.84 33.38
CA ASP A 553 -19.60 -21.88 34.54
C ASP A 553 -18.45 -22.89 34.35
N GLU A 554 -18.73 -24.04 33.73
CA GLU A 554 -17.71 -25.01 33.32
C GLU A 554 -16.75 -24.39 32.29
N ALA A 555 -17.29 -23.70 31.27
CA ALA A 555 -16.48 -22.99 30.29
C ALA A 555 -15.67 -21.84 30.90
N ALA A 556 -16.20 -21.18 31.93
CA ALA A 556 -15.53 -20.09 32.63
C ALA A 556 -14.35 -20.55 33.49
N ASN A 557 -14.43 -21.73 34.08
CA ASN A 557 -13.32 -22.36 34.77
C ASN A 557 -12.25 -22.81 33.78
N ALA A 558 -12.63 -23.51 32.71
CA ALA A 558 -11.70 -23.89 31.66
C ALA A 558 -11.02 -22.68 30.99
N ARG A 559 -11.73 -21.56 30.82
CA ARG A 559 -11.14 -20.30 30.35
C ARG A 559 -10.04 -19.79 31.28
N LYS A 560 -10.17 -19.93 32.60
CA LYS A 560 -9.12 -19.53 33.56
C LYS A 560 -7.89 -20.43 33.41
N ASP A 561 -8.09 -21.74 33.27
CA ASP A 561 -7.00 -22.70 33.08
C ASP A 561 -6.24 -22.45 31.77
N LEU A 562 -6.96 -22.15 30.70
CA LEU A 562 -6.39 -21.80 29.40
C LEU A 562 -5.61 -20.48 29.45
N LYS A 563 -6.11 -19.47 30.17
CA LYS A 563 -5.36 -18.23 30.41
C LYS A 563 -4.07 -18.48 31.20
N ASN A 564 -4.14 -19.31 32.23
CA ASN A 564 -2.96 -19.69 33.02
C ASN A 564 -1.94 -20.52 32.21
N ALA A 565 -2.40 -21.27 31.20
CA ALA A 565 -1.56 -22.02 30.27
C ALA A 565 -0.90 -21.15 29.18
N GLY A 566 -1.12 -19.84 29.19
CA GLY A 566 -0.49 -18.87 28.29
C GLY A 566 -1.28 -18.56 27.02
N TYR A 567 -2.54 -18.98 26.92
CA TYR A 567 -3.44 -18.54 25.85
C TYR A 567 -4.02 -17.16 26.21
N GLY A 568 -3.99 -16.21 25.27
CA GLY A 568 -4.31 -14.79 25.49
C GLY A 568 -5.79 -14.49 25.76
N ASP A 569 -6.40 -13.58 24.99
CA ASP A 569 -7.82 -13.20 25.16
C ASP A 569 -8.78 -14.37 24.82
N CYS A 570 -8.94 -15.29 25.77
CA CYS A 570 -9.88 -16.39 25.67
C CYS A 570 -11.31 -15.91 25.88
N MET A 571 -12.20 -16.22 24.94
CA MET A 571 -13.62 -15.84 24.98
C MET A 571 -14.52 -17.07 24.98
N ILE A 572 -15.60 -17.08 25.76
CA ILE A 572 -16.57 -18.18 25.74
C ILE A 572 -17.60 -17.87 24.66
N LYS A 573 -17.94 -18.86 23.83
CA LYS A 573 -18.99 -18.77 22.80
C LYS A 573 -19.96 -19.94 22.94
N ALA A 574 -21.24 -19.66 22.72
CA ALA A 574 -22.31 -20.64 22.73
C ALA A 574 -22.66 -21.08 21.29
N PHE A 575 -23.02 -22.35 21.13
CA PHE A 575 -23.40 -23.01 19.88
C PHE A 575 -24.71 -23.78 20.09
N ASP A 576 -25.60 -23.79 19.10
CA ASP A 576 -26.76 -24.69 19.09
C ASP A 576 -26.40 -26.03 18.41
N GLU A 577 -27.17 -27.07 18.69
CA GLU A 577 -27.00 -28.40 18.08
C GLU A 577 -27.64 -28.52 16.68
N GLU A 578 -28.36 -27.49 16.19
CA GLU A 578 -29.22 -27.53 14.98
C GLU A 578 -29.07 -26.27 14.12
N GLY A 579 -28.22 -26.31 13.09
CA GLY A 579 -27.96 -25.17 12.22
C GLY A 579 -29.08 -24.80 11.23
N ALA A 580 -29.44 -23.50 11.24
CA ALA A 580 -29.96 -22.63 10.16
C ALA A 580 -31.47 -22.28 10.04
N ASN A 581 -31.71 -20.94 10.07
CA ASN A 581 -32.77 -20.06 9.50
C ASN A 581 -34.08 -19.74 10.28
N VAL A 582 -34.38 -18.43 10.45
CA VAL A 582 -35.48 -17.60 9.86
C VAL A 582 -35.42 -16.13 10.41
N PRO A 583 -35.82 -15.05 9.66
CA PRO A 583 -35.49 -13.63 9.93
C PRO A 583 -36.64 -12.78 10.52
N SER A 584 -36.34 -11.60 11.09
CA SER A 584 -37.17 -10.35 11.12
C SER A 584 -36.54 -9.32 12.07
N ALA A 585 -36.21 -8.10 11.66
CA ALA A 585 -37.08 -6.95 11.38
C ALA A 585 -37.64 -6.25 12.66
N GLY A 586 -37.08 -5.06 12.95
CA GLY A 586 -37.73 -3.87 13.52
C GLY A 586 -38.29 -3.90 14.95
N SER A 587 -37.84 -2.97 15.80
CA SER A 587 -38.66 -2.15 16.72
C SER A 587 -37.78 -1.19 17.53
N ASP A 588 -38.04 0.10 17.42
CA ASP A 588 -37.52 1.20 18.24
C ASP A 588 -37.91 1.08 19.72
N VAL A 589 -37.00 1.42 20.66
CA VAL A 589 -37.33 2.06 21.94
C VAL A 589 -36.20 3.04 22.36
N LYS A 590 -36.58 4.26 22.75
CA LYS A 590 -35.77 5.39 23.21
C LYS A 590 -35.66 5.49 24.76
N ILE A 591 -34.43 5.71 25.28
CA ILE A 591 -33.87 6.62 26.37
C ILE A 591 -34.72 6.84 27.68
N PRO A 592 -34.20 6.99 28.94
CA PRO A 592 -32.95 7.70 29.34
C PRO A 592 -32.30 7.24 30.71
N PRO A 593 -31.48 8.04 31.48
CA PRO A 593 -30.16 7.62 31.97
C PRO A 593 -30.06 7.39 33.50
N ALA A 594 -29.03 6.65 33.98
CA ALA A 594 -28.42 6.89 35.30
C ALA A 594 -27.18 6.02 35.56
N ASN A 595 -26.03 6.71 35.65
CA ASN A 595 -24.89 6.47 36.54
C ASN A 595 -24.88 5.18 37.38
N VAL A 596 -23.91 4.32 37.11
CA VAL A 596 -23.09 3.71 38.18
C VAL A 596 -21.62 3.66 37.73
N SER A 597 -20.82 4.51 38.37
CA SER A 597 -19.41 4.27 38.66
C SER A 597 -19.24 4.47 40.18
N PRO A 598 -18.17 3.99 40.85
CA PRO A 598 -17.04 3.19 40.37
C PRO A 598 -16.58 2.08 41.37
N SER A 599 -15.43 1.46 41.01
CA SER A 599 -14.40 0.85 41.89
C SER A 599 -14.43 -0.68 41.96
N GLY A 600 -13.34 -1.43 41.71
CA GLY A 600 -11.95 -1.12 41.43
C GLY A 600 -11.34 -2.33 40.68
N SER A 601 -10.21 -2.24 39.98
CA SER A 601 -8.88 -1.98 40.54
C SER A 601 -7.91 -1.66 39.41
N GLY A 602 -7.43 -0.41 39.36
CA GLY A 602 -6.00 -0.13 39.21
C GLY A 602 -5.31 -0.47 37.89
N SER A 603 -5.71 0.18 36.80
CA SER A 603 -4.73 0.68 35.82
C SER A 603 -5.25 1.99 35.23
N SER A 604 -4.57 3.10 35.47
CA SER A 604 -4.87 4.41 34.88
C SER A 604 -4.95 4.26 33.36
N ARG A 605 -6.17 4.26 32.79
CA ARG A 605 -6.37 4.22 31.34
C ARG A 605 -6.00 5.58 30.77
N ASP A 606 -5.22 5.58 29.70
CA ASP A 606 -4.64 6.80 29.15
C ASP A 606 -5.67 7.51 28.26
N LYS A 607 -6.20 8.62 28.78
CA LYS A 607 -7.24 9.42 28.11
C LYS A 607 -6.83 9.95 26.74
N SER A 608 -5.53 10.16 26.50
CA SER A 608 -5.06 10.69 25.21
C SER A 608 -5.19 9.69 24.05
N LYS A 609 -5.58 8.45 24.34
CA LYS A 609 -5.75 7.38 23.35
C LYS A 609 -7.20 7.18 22.88
N VAL A 610 -8.14 7.97 23.39
CA VAL A 610 -9.54 7.97 22.93
C VAL A 610 -9.69 8.92 21.75
N ARG A 611 -10.29 8.45 20.66
CA ARG A 611 -10.71 9.23 19.48
C ARG A 611 -12.13 8.85 19.06
N PHE A 612 -12.74 9.64 18.19
CA PHE A 612 -14.07 9.43 17.62
C PHE A 612 -14.00 9.52 16.10
N LYS A 613 -14.78 8.73 15.39
CA LYS A 613 -14.83 8.71 13.93
C LYS A 613 -16.26 8.56 13.44
N VAL A 614 -16.55 8.97 12.22
CA VAL A 614 -17.89 8.92 11.64
C VAL A 614 -17.98 7.83 10.59
N GLN A 615 -18.82 6.83 10.81
CA GLN A 615 -19.13 5.81 9.82
C GLN A 615 -20.04 6.36 8.73
N LEU A 616 -19.75 6.02 7.48
CA LEU A 616 -20.45 6.45 6.26
C LEU A 616 -21.44 5.42 5.71
N GLY A 617 -21.18 4.14 5.93
CA GLY A 617 -22.02 3.05 5.45
C GLY A 617 -21.44 1.67 5.73
N SER A 618 -22.26 0.63 5.56
CA SER A 618 -21.88 -0.79 5.73
C SER A 618 -22.41 -1.61 4.57
N TYR A 619 -21.53 -2.35 3.88
CA TYR A 619 -21.88 -3.09 2.66
C TYR A 619 -21.44 -4.55 2.75
N GLN A 620 -22.28 -5.46 2.22
CA GLN A 620 -22.03 -6.91 2.25
C GLN A 620 -21.16 -7.39 1.08
N GLU A 621 -21.20 -6.70 -0.05
CA GLU A 621 -20.39 -6.95 -1.26
C GLU A 621 -19.63 -5.67 -1.70
N ALA A 622 -19.13 -5.60 -2.93
CA ALA A 622 -18.44 -4.42 -3.45
C ALA A 622 -19.35 -3.17 -3.39
N ILE A 623 -18.79 -2.04 -2.95
CA ILE A 623 -19.56 -0.80 -2.81
C ILE A 623 -20.13 -0.43 -4.19
N PRO A 624 -21.44 -0.15 -4.32
CA PRO A 624 -22.01 0.35 -5.57
C PRO A 624 -21.23 1.57 -6.07
N MET A 625 -21.01 1.65 -7.38
CA MET A 625 -20.12 2.66 -7.99
C MET A 625 -20.52 4.11 -7.64
N GLU A 626 -21.81 4.34 -7.37
CA GLU A 626 -22.34 5.63 -6.96
C GLU A 626 -21.85 6.05 -5.57
N ASP A 627 -21.91 5.16 -4.59
CA ASP A 627 -21.47 5.42 -3.21
C ASP A 627 -19.95 5.37 -3.10
N PHE A 628 -19.30 4.51 -3.90
CA PHE A 628 -17.85 4.52 -4.04
C PHE A 628 -17.34 5.91 -4.47
N ASN A 629 -17.98 6.53 -5.47
CA ASN A 629 -17.63 7.87 -5.91
C ASN A 629 -17.93 8.96 -4.86
N LYS A 630 -18.89 8.75 -3.96
CA LYS A 630 -19.15 9.66 -2.82
C LYS A 630 -18.10 9.49 -1.74
N PHE A 631 -17.72 8.26 -1.41
CA PHE A 631 -16.73 7.97 -0.36
C PHE A 631 -15.31 8.36 -0.78
N VAL A 632 -14.94 8.15 -2.05
CA VAL A 632 -13.67 8.63 -2.60
C VAL A 632 -13.53 10.15 -2.47
N LYS A 633 -14.65 10.90 -2.54
CA LYS A 633 -14.67 12.38 -2.36
C LYS A 633 -14.53 12.83 -0.91
N LEU A 634 -14.78 11.96 0.06
CA LEU A 634 -14.58 12.26 1.48
C LEU A 634 -13.11 12.08 1.91
N GLY A 635 -12.27 11.56 1.02
CA GLY A 635 -10.82 11.56 1.13
C GLY A 635 -10.28 10.48 2.07
N ASP A 636 -10.49 10.61 3.37
CA ASP A 636 -9.91 9.72 4.38
C ASP A 636 -10.92 8.67 4.88
N VAL A 637 -11.54 7.99 3.92
CA VAL A 637 -12.45 6.90 4.21
C VAL A 637 -11.66 5.61 4.44
N LYS A 638 -11.51 5.24 5.71
CA LYS A 638 -10.92 3.97 6.12
C LYS A 638 -11.98 2.86 6.08
N SER A 639 -11.65 1.73 5.51
CA SER A 639 -12.52 0.55 5.53
C SER A 639 -12.06 -0.43 6.59
N GLU A 640 -13.01 -0.91 7.38
CA GLU A 640 -12.80 -1.96 8.38
C GLU A 640 -13.84 -3.06 8.13
N LYS A 641 -13.37 -4.30 7.96
CA LYS A 641 -14.27 -5.45 7.82
C LYS A 641 -14.69 -5.91 9.22
N GLY A 642 -15.97 -5.77 9.52
CA GLY A 642 -16.55 -6.18 10.79
C GLY A 642 -16.62 -7.69 10.96
N LEU A 643 -16.76 -8.15 12.21
CA LEU A 643 -16.87 -9.57 12.59
C LEU A 643 -18.15 -10.25 12.07
N ASP A 644 -19.10 -9.46 11.58
CA ASP A 644 -20.39 -9.82 10.99
C ASP A 644 -20.37 -9.90 9.45
N GLY A 645 -19.20 -9.73 8.81
CA GLY A 645 -19.03 -9.88 7.37
C GLY A 645 -19.28 -8.62 6.53
N LEU A 646 -19.77 -7.55 7.14
CA LEU A 646 -19.98 -6.25 6.48
C LEU A 646 -18.68 -5.44 6.45
N THR A 647 -18.37 -4.82 5.32
CA THR A 647 -17.29 -3.84 5.22
C THR A 647 -17.83 -2.47 5.54
N ARG A 648 -17.34 -1.88 6.64
CA ARG A 648 -17.77 -0.58 7.14
C ARG A 648 -16.75 0.46 6.76
N TYR A 649 -17.24 1.62 6.33
CA TYR A 649 -16.42 2.73 5.88
C TYR A 649 -16.53 3.86 6.89
N PHE A 650 -15.41 4.31 7.43
CA PHE A 650 -15.31 5.35 8.45
C PHE A 650 -14.48 6.51 7.95
N VAL A 651 -14.82 7.72 8.36
CA VAL A 651 -14.09 8.93 8.02
C VAL A 651 -13.96 9.81 9.26
N GLY A 652 -12.84 10.51 9.31
CA GLY A 652 -12.51 11.40 10.41
C GLY A 652 -11.91 10.68 11.60
N ASP A 653 -11.20 11.46 12.40
CA ASP A 653 -10.48 11.04 13.59
C ASP A 653 -10.45 12.25 14.53
N PHE A 654 -11.50 12.36 15.34
CA PHE A 654 -11.81 13.50 16.19
C PHE A 654 -11.41 13.20 17.63
N ALA A 655 -10.88 14.18 18.35
CA ALA A 655 -10.49 13.97 19.75
C ALA A 655 -11.69 14.10 20.70
N THR A 656 -12.75 14.77 20.25
CA THR A 656 -13.95 15.04 21.05
C THR A 656 -15.22 14.65 20.29
N MET A 657 -16.28 14.33 21.03
CA MET A 657 -17.56 13.90 20.45
C MET A 657 -18.27 15.03 19.69
N GLU A 658 -18.12 16.27 20.13
CA GLU A 658 -18.77 17.45 19.54
C GLU A 658 -18.24 17.73 18.12
N GLU A 659 -16.93 17.55 17.90
CA GLU A 659 -16.31 17.65 16.58
C GLU A 659 -16.78 16.53 15.63
N ALA A 660 -17.00 15.33 16.17
CA ALA A 660 -17.53 14.21 15.40
C ALA A 660 -19.01 14.40 15.04
N GLU A 661 -19.82 15.00 15.92
CA GLU A 661 -21.23 15.33 15.67
C GLU A 661 -21.41 16.44 14.62
N ALA A 662 -20.58 17.47 14.67
CA ALA A 662 -20.57 18.53 13.65
C ALA A 662 -20.23 17.95 12.26
N PHE A 663 -19.25 17.05 12.20
CA PHE A 663 -18.83 16.42 10.95
C PHE A 663 -19.87 15.43 10.42
N LYS A 664 -20.51 14.62 11.29
CA LYS A 664 -21.61 13.74 10.91
C LYS A 664 -22.76 14.51 10.26
N ASN A 665 -23.21 15.62 10.86
CA ASN A 665 -24.31 16.40 10.32
C ASN A 665 -23.96 17.01 8.95
N GLN A 666 -22.69 17.41 8.75
CA GLN A 666 -22.18 17.91 7.47
C GLN A 666 -22.14 16.81 6.39
N LEU A 667 -21.87 15.56 6.76
CA LEU A 667 -21.93 14.40 5.85
C LEU A 667 -23.36 14.05 5.43
N GLN A 668 -24.30 14.13 6.38
CA GLN A 668 -25.72 13.90 6.12
C GLN A 668 -26.32 14.95 5.18
N SER A 669 -25.91 16.22 5.29
CA SER A 669 -26.30 17.28 4.35
C SER A 669 -25.69 17.12 2.95
N ASN A 670 -24.56 16.42 2.83
CA ASN A 670 -23.84 16.19 1.57
C ASN A 670 -24.22 14.85 0.90
N GLY A 671 -25.39 14.31 1.21
CA GLY A 671 -25.97 13.17 0.50
C GLY A 671 -25.59 11.79 1.03
N ILE A 672 -25.09 11.69 2.26
CA ILE A 672 -24.82 10.42 2.97
C ILE A 672 -25.65 10.41 4.27
N PRO A 673 -26.97 10.16 4.17
CA PRO A 673 -27.90 10.33 5.28
C PRO A 673 -27.68 9.36 6.44
N ASP A 674 -27.06 8.20 6.17
CA ASP A 674 -26.88 7.11 7.15
C ASP A 674 -25.57 7.22 7.97
N ALA A 675 -24.91 8.38 7.96
CA ALA A 675 -23.67 8.57 8.70
C ALA A 675 -23.89 8.56 10.24
N PHE A 676 -23.02 7.91 11.03
CA PHE A 676 -23.10 7.89 12.50
C PHE A 676 -21.73 7.81 13.19
N ILE A 677 -21.62 8.17 14.47
CA ILE A 677 -20.33 8.32 15.18
C ILE A 677 -19.99 7.05 15.97
N ALA A 678 -18.72 6.65 15.92
CA ALA A 678 -18.13 5.57 16.70
C ALA A 678 -16.90 6.08 17.48
N GLY A 679 -16.57 5.46 18.61
CA GLY A 679 -15.35 5.73 19.37
C GLY A 679 -14.19 4.83 18.93
N GLU A 680 -12.98 5.19 19.33
CA GLU A 680 -11.76 4.42 19.12
C GLU A 680 -10.85 4.57 20.35
N TYR A 681 -10.33 3.46 20.89
CA TYR A 681 -9.37 3.49 21.99
C TYR A 681 -8.17 2.60 21.67
N ASP A 682 -6.96 3.17 21.67
CA ASP A 682 -5.70 2.50 21.34
C ASP A 682 -5.74 1.75 19.98
N GLY A 683 -6.38 2.38 18.98
CA GLY A 683 -6.51 1.83 17.62
C GLY A 683 -7.64 0.83 17.41
N LYS A 684 -8.50 0.58 18.41
CA LYS A 684 -9.67 -0.31 18.30
C LYS A 684 -10.98 0.46 18.39
N THR A 685 -11.86 0.23 17.42
CA THR A 685 -13.21 0.82 17.36
C THR A 685 -14.08 0.32 18.53
N ILE A 686 -14.66 1.23 19.30
CA ILE A 686 -15.55 0.99 20.45
C ILE A 686 -16.82 1.83 20.32
N PRO A 687 -17.92 1.52 21.03
CA PRO A 687 -19.08 2.42 21.09
C PRO A 687 -18.67 3.81 21.59
N SER A 688 -19.32 4.86 21.05
CA SER A 688 -19.01 6.24 21.44
C SER A 688 -19.29 6.52 22.91
N GLU A 689 -20.28 5.87 23.52
CA GLU A 689 -20.60 6.00 24.96
C GLU A 689 -19.45 5.51 25.85
N ASP A 690 -18.90 4.32 25.55
CA ASP A 690 -17.77 3.75 26.28
C ASP A 690 -16.49 4.61 26.16
N ALA A 691 -16.28 5.25 25.00
CA ALA A 691 -15.18 6.17 24.78
C ALA A 691 -15.27 7.42 25.69
N ILE A 692 -16.48 7.93 25.92
CA ILE A 692 -16.74 9.08 26.81
C ILE A 692 -16.54 8.67 28.27
N ASP A 693 -16.99 7.48 28.66
CA ASP A 693 -16.81 6.96 30.02
C ASP A 693 -15.31 6.82 30.38
N ILE A 694 -14.46 6.45 29.43
CA ILE A 694 -13.00 6.39 29.61
C ILE A 694 -12.39 7.79 29.74
N LEU A 695 -12.89 8.79 29.01
CA LEU A 695 -12.45 10.18 29.17
C LEU A 695 -12.85 10.77 30.53
N ASN A 696 -13.94 10.30 31.12
CA ASN A 696 -14.49 10.80 32.38
C ASN A 696 -13.94 10.11 33.66
N GLN A 697 -13.39 8.90 33.56
CA GLN A 697 -12.72 8.15 34.66
C GLN A 697 -11.38 8.74 35.05
#